data_AF-A0A833DJD0-F1
#
_entry.id   AF-A0A833DJD0-F1
#
_cell.length_a   1.000
_cell.length_b   1.000
_cell.length_c   1.000
_cell.angle_alpha   90.00
_cell.angle_beta   90.00
_cell.angle_gamma   90.00
#
_symmetry.space_group_name_H-M   'P 1'
#
loop_
_entity.id
_entity.type
_entity.pdbx_description
1 polymer ?
#
loop_
_entity_poly.entity_id
_entity_poly.type
_entity_poly.pdbx_seq_one_letter_code
_entity_poly.pdbx_strand_id
1 'polypeptide(L)'
;MGFLYIIVFITMISSFSLSQAYAEPIVLDDDFIIKKFASGFEAPTTMNFIGDDILILEKNIGKVIRIQDNGILYDEPVLDVPVVASWESGLLGISSVSNHVFLYFKESDSGSDLEYYDDRANYETGRNKIYQYDWDGEKLANPVLIKELPGHLSCCHHGGVIAKGLNNEIYFVIGDQFQRTTFQNIANEATYETGAIFKVNTDEENRVELFAMGIRNSFGLAVDPVTGYLWDTENGPDCCDEVNLVSPGFNSGWRAIMGPSDRDSLSKEVPEWADLSTLNPKPFENFVYSDPEFSWNGVVGPTAIAFPDEDSFRKYSDWLFVGDFHNGRIYNFQLNADRTGFVFSNPELSDLVLDIDDEKDEILFAEGFQGVSDIKFHDGAMYVVSFGDGSIYKIYPKESLSPLEQYQNGVTHQEIVCDPELMPIMKNTGYIDCVHPKTALTLISTLDGTVNHPEMPKIELRFQDLSGLNFEYVNLSNSDFTGSNFDDAKISNVDFTNANLSRTDLSGKDLTGTILKGADLTGTNLTGVDLSGKDLTDTTLTGADLSDKDLTGTILKGADLSYSNLSGIDLSHTDLTETILLDVDFTNAIVPDVYLSGKNFNNAIFNGVDLSGKDLSSSKFQKEASFDNANLENVNLSKAELIEVDFTNIKNKSLAGADLSGASLRYSNLSGVDLSGVILDATDFWKADLSGQDSTIIYDINTLFYHLKNLIQKLF
;
A
#
# COMPACT_ATOMS: atom_id res chain seq x y z
N MET A 1 -62.68 7.75 18.63
CA MET A 1 -62.98 6.43 19.23
C MET A 1 -61.79 5.55 18.88
N GLY A 2 -61.00 5.15 19.88
CA GLY A 2 -59.62 4.71 19.69
C GLY A 2 -59.47 3.40 18.93
N PHE A 3 -58.41 3.32 18.13
CA PHE A 3 -57.83 2.08 17.67
C PHE A 3 -56.40 1.99 18.20
N LEU A 4 -56.17 0.90 18.92
CA LEU A 4 -54.97 0.49 19.61
C LEU A 4 -53.99 -0.07 18.55
N TYR A 5 -52.87 0.59 18.30
CA TYR A 5 -51.76 -0.02 17.56
C TYR A 5 -50.98 -0.91 18.55
N ILE A 6 -51.08 -2.22 18.35
CA ILE A 6 -50.25 -3.22 19.02
C ILE A 6 -48.89 -3.16 18.34
N ILE A 7 -47.93 -2.50 18.99
CA ILE A 7 -46.51 -2.59 18.64
C ILE A 7 -46.02 -3.91 19.20
N VAL A 8 -45.73 -4.87 18.32
CA VAL A 8 -45.01 -6.10 18.69
C VAL A 8 -43.54 -5.72 18.86
N PHE A 9 -43.14 -5.50 20.11
CA PHE A 9 -41.73 -5.51 20.49
C PHE A 9 -41.18 -6.93 20.28
N ILE A 10 -40.38 -7.14 19.24
CA ILE A 10 -39.40 -8.24 19.25
C ILE A 10 -38.21 -7.70 20.02
N THR A 11 -38.24 -7.88 21.33
CA THR A 11 -37.03 -7.80 22.15
C THR A 11 -36.10 -8.93 21.71
N MET A 12 -34.98 -8.61 21.05
CA MET A 12 -33.83 -9.52 21.04
C MET A 12 -33.32 -9.63 22.48
N ILE A 13 -33.93 -10.55 23.22
CA ILE A 13 -33.35 -11.08 24.44
C ILE A 13 -32.16 -11.90 23.96
N SER A 14 -30.96 -11.51 24.39
CA SER A 14 -29.75 -12.33 24.35
C SER A 14 -29.97 -13.60 25.18
N SER A 15 -30.67 -14.56 24.59
CA SER A 15 -30.56 -15.94 25.02
C SER A 15 -29.22 -16.45 24.50
N PHE A 16 -28.22 -16.49 25.38
CA PHE A 16 -27.11 -17.43 25.25
C PHE A 16 -27.71 -18.84 25.15
N SER A 17 -27.97 -19.27 23.93
CA SER A 17 -28.30 -20.65 23.58
C SER A 17 -26.99 -21.32 23.21
N LEU A 18 -26.80 -22.54 23.72
CA LEU A 18 -25.69 -23.43 23.40
C LEU A 18 -25.26 -23.32 21.94
N SER A 19 -23.94 -23.15 21.73
CA SER A 19 -23.22 -23.15 20.46
C SER A 19 -24.02 -23.81 19.32
N GLN A 20 -24.71 -22.99 18.54
CA GLN A 20 -25.06 -23.39 17.19
C GLN A 20 -23.70 -23.44 16.48
N ALA A 21 -23.20 -24.65 16.22
CA ALA A 21 -22.03 -24.80 15.38
C ALA A 21 -22.46 -24.31 13.99
N TYR A 22 -22.18 -23.04 13.70
CA TYR A 22 -22.25 -22.54 12.34
C TYR A 22 -21.31 -23.42 11.51
N ALA A 23 -21.77 -23.86 10.35
CA ALA A 23 -20.90 -24.56 9.42
C ALA A 23 -19.74 -23.61 9.08
N GLU A 24 -18.51 -24.14 9.02
CA GLU A 24 -17.39 -23.35 8.51
C GLU A 24 -17.68 -22.95 7.06
N PRO A 25 -17.23 -21.76 6.62
CA PRO A 25 -17.43 -21.36 5.24
C PRO A 25 -16.74 -22.36 4.30
N ILE A 26 -17.32 -22.53 3.10
CA ILE A 26 -16.85 -23.46 2.08
C ILE A 26 -16.53 -22.72 0.79
N VAL A 27 -15.58 -23.25 0.04
CA VAL A 27 -15.30 -22.83 -1.34
C VAL A 27 -15.82 -23.92 -2.25
N LEU A 28 -16.55 -23.53 -3.30
CA LEU A 28 -17.21 -24.47 -4.22
C LEU A 28 -16.28 -24.97 -5.32
N ASP A 29 -15.18 -24.25 -5.56
CA ASP A 29 -14.10 -24.70 -6.45
C ASP A 29 -13.15 -25.65 -5.70
N ASP A 30 -13.16 -26.94 -6.08
CA ASP A 30 -12.37 -28.00 -5.47
C ASP A 30 -10.84 -27.79 -5.58
N ASP A 31 -10.40 -26.88 -6.45
CA ASP A 31 -8.99 -26.48 -6.61
C ASP A 31 -8.48 -25.61 -5.45
N PHE A 32 -9.39 -25.08 -4.61
CA PHE A 32 -9.08 -24.17 -3.51
C PHE A 32 -9.41 -24.78 -2.14
N ILE A 33 -8.66 -24.34 -1.13
CA ILE A 33 -8.92 -24.62 0.28
C ILE A 33 -9.13 -23.31 1.01
N ILE A 34 -10.07 -23.31 1.95
CA ILE A 34 -10.29 -22.24 2.91
C ILE A 34 -9.80 -22.65 4.29
N LYS A 35 -9.15 -21.72 4.99
CA LYS A 35 -8.76 -21.87 6.40
C LYS A 35 -9.02 -20.57 7.15
N LYS A 36 -9.39 -20.67 8.42
CA LYS A 36 -9.39 -19.51 9.32
C LYS A 36 -7.94 -19.06 9.55
N PHE A 37 -7.65 -17.80 9.27
CA PHE A 37 -6.31 -17.22 9.30
C PHE A 37 -6.04 -16.47 10.61
N ALA A 38 -6.94 -15.57 10.98
CA ALA A 38 -6.90 -14.83 12.24
C ALA A 38 -8.33 -14.65 12.78
N SER A 39 -8.48 -14.45 14.08
CA SER A 39 -9.80 -14.31 14.72
C SER A 39 -9.74 -13.59 16.06
N GLY A 40 -10.90 -13.19 16.56
CA GLY A 40 -11.04 -12.50 17.84
C GLY A 40 -11.27 -11.00 17.69
N PHE A 41 -11.60 -10.53 16.49
CA PHE A 41 -11.86 -9.13 16.21
C PHE A 41 -13.27 -8.72 16.59
N GLU A 42 -13.42 -7.51 17.10
CA GLU A 42 -14.68 -6.88 17.47
C GLU A 42 -15.18 -6.00 16.32
N ALA A 43 -16.28 -6.44 15.67
CA ALA A 43 -16.89 -5.76 14.53
C ALA A 43 -15.89 -5.38 13.42
N PRO A 44 -15.15 -6.35 12.85
CA PRO A 44 -14.14 -6.06 11.83
C PRO A 44 -14.77 -5.63 10.50
N THR A 45 -14.38 -4.47 9.98
CA THR A 45 -14.96 -3.93 8.73
C THR A 45 -14.13 -4.25 7.51
N THR A 46 -12.87 -3.81 7.48
CA THR A 46 -12.01 -3.88 6.30
C THR A 46 -10.56 -4.05 6.72
N MET A 47 -9.72 -4.46 5.76
CA MET A 47 -8.30 -4.65 5.95
C MET A 47 -7.48 -4.08 4.79
N ASN A 48 -6.21 -3.79 5.06
CA ASN A 48 -5.24 -3.41 4.04
C ASN A 48 -3.88 -4.05 4.34
N PHE A 49 -3.19 -4.49 3.29
CA PHE A 49 -1.83 -5.03 3.38
C PHE A 49 -0.80 -3.89 3.40
N ILE A 50 0.24 -4.03 4.24
CA ILE A 50 1.40 -3.14 4.28
C ILE A 50 2.68 -3.98 4.37
N GLY A 51 3.35 -4.16 3.22
CA GLY A 51 4.27 -5.27 3.06
C GLY A 51 3.52 -6.60 3.25
N ASP A 52 4.05 -7.49 4.09
CA ASP A 52 3.47 -8.81 4.36
C ASP A 52 2.39 -8.79 5.47
N ASP A 53 2.30 -7.68 6.22
CA ASP A 53 1.39 -7.57 7.36
C ASP A 53 0.01 -7.05 6.94
N ILE A 54 -0.99 -7.41 7.73
CA ILE A 54 -2.37 -6.94 7.58
C ILE A 54 -2.68 -5.92 8.66
N LEU A 55 -3.23 -4.77 8.26
CA LEU A 55 -3.91 -3.83 9.16
C LEU A 55 -5.42 -4.05 9.03
N ILE A 56 -6.08 -4.43 10.11
CA ILE A 56 -7.53 -4.63 10.18
C ILE A 56 -8.18 -3.61 11.12
N LEU A 57 -9.38 -3.14 10.76
CA LEU A 57 -10.13 -2.16 11.53
C LEU A 57 -11.15 -2.82 12.47
N GLU A 58 -11.20 -2.40 13.73
CA GLU A 58 -12.29 -2.72 14.67
C GLU A 58 -13.20 -1.50 14.82
N LYS A 59 -14.34 -1.53 14.12
CA LYS A 59 -15.15 -0.34 13.84
C LYS A 59 -15.61 0.41 15.09
N ASN A 60 -16.07 -0.33 16.10
CA ASN A 60 -16.79 0.26 17.22
C ASN A 60 -15.89 0.88 18.28
N ILE A 61 -14.63 0.46 18.31
CA ILE A 61 -13.64 0.85 19.31
C ILE A 61 -12.44 1.58 18.69
N GLY A 62 -12.53 1.94 17.40
CA GLY A 62 -11.57 2.85 16.79
C GLY A 62 -10.15 2.31 16.64
N LYS A 63 -9.95 0.98 16.71
CA LYS A 63 -8.62 0.37 16.68
C LYS A 63 -8.23 -0.11 15.30
N VAL A 64 -6.95 0.08 15.00
CA VAL A 64 -6.26 -0.56 13.88
C VAL A 64 -5.36 -1.64 14.46
N ILE A 65 -5.68 -2.90 14.20
CA ILE A 65 -4.92 -4.06 14.68
C ILE A 65 -3.99 -4.53 13.58
N ARG A 66 -2.74 -4.83 13.94
CA ARG A 66 -1.75 -5.41 13.02
C ARG A 66 -1.67 -6.91 13.22
N ILE A 67 -1.62 -7.62 12.09
CA ILE A 67 -1.51 -9.08 12.02
C ILE A 67 -0.29 -9.40 11.17
N GLN A 68 0.53 -10.32 11.66
CA GLN A 68 1.65 -10.87 10.90
C GLN A 68 1.16 -11.73 9.73
N ASP A 69 2.03 -11.92 8.75
CA ASP A 69 1.85 -12.81 7.59
C ASP A 69 1.42 -14.26 7.94
N ASN A 70 1.72 -14.71 9.15
CA ASN A 70 1.38 -16.02 9.70
C ASN A 70 0.04 -16.06 10.48
N GLY A 71 -0.66 -14.93 10.60
CA GLY A 71 -1.96 -14.80 11.28
C GLY A 71 -1.87 -14.46 12.77
N ILE A 72 -0.68 -14.24 13.34
CA ILE A 72 -0.48 -13.85 14.73
C ILE A 72 -0.70 -12.34 14.89
N LEU A 73 -1.48 -11.95 15.90
CA LEU A 73 -1.72 -10.55 16.24
C LEU A 73 -0.54 -9.97 17.02
N TYR A 74 -0.23 -8.70 16.77
CA TYR A 74 0.61 -7.92 17.66
C TYR A 74 -0.16 -7.57 18.95
N ASP A 75 0.57 -7.44 20.07
CA ASP A 75 -0.03 -7.20 21.39
C ASP A 75 -0.76 -5.86 21.50
N GLU A 76 -0.33 -4.84 20.74
CA GLU A 76 -0.83 -3.48 20.81
C GLU A 76 -1.38 -3.02 19.45
N PRO A 77 -2.49 -2.26 19.41
CA PRO A 77 -3.00 -1.66 18.19
C PRO A 77 -1.97 -0.68 17.62
N VAL A 78 -1.89 -0.57 16.30
CA VAL A 78 -1.00 0.41 15.65
C VAL A 78 -1.55 1.83 15.74
N LEU A 79 -2.86 1.94 15.95
CA LEU A 79 -3.57 3.19 16.16
C LEU A 79 -4.88 2.93 16.93
N ASP A 80 -5.25 3.89 17.77
CA ASP A 80 -6.52 3.95 18.49
C ASP A 80 -7.07 5.39 18.34
N VAL A 81 -8.21 5.53 17.64
CA VAL A 81 -8.85 6.82 17.35
C VAL A 81 -10.24 6.89 17.98
N PRO A 82 -10.65 8.04 18.53
CA PRO A 82 -11.96 8.17 19.15
C PRO A 82 -13.06 8.18 18.09
N VAL A 83 -13.94 7.17 18.12
CA VAL A 83 -15.01 7.01 17.13
C VAL A 83 -16.41 7.21 17.70
N VAL A 84 -17.36 7.62 16.83
CA VAL A 84 -18.79 7.49 17.10
C VAL A 84 -19.33 6.27 16.36
N ALA A 85 -19.58 5.20 17.10
CA ALA A 85 -20.06 3.94 16.59
C ALA A 85 -21.57 3.82 16.73
N SER A 86 -22.27 3.68 15.60
CA SER A 86 -23.70 3.38 15.58
C SER A 86 -24.06 2.77 14.24
N TRP A 87 -24.67 1.58 14.24
CA TRP A 87 -25.00 0.83 13.02
C TRP A 87 -23.81 0.81 12.05
N GLU A 88 -23.84 1.63 11.00
CA GLU A 88 -22.84 1.69 9.92
C GLU A 88 -21.72 2.71 10.18
N SER A 89 -21.77 3.53 11.23
CA SER A 89 -20.75 4.53 11.55
C SER A 89 -19.67 3.98 12.49
N GLY A 90 -18.45 4.50 12.41
CA GLY A 90 -17.31 4.12 13.27
C GLY A 90 -16.01 4.26 12.49
N LEU A 91 -15.06 3.34 12.67
CA LEU A 91 -13.86 3.19 11.84
C LEU A 91 -14.14 2.28 10.61
N LEU A 92 -14.09 2.84 9.40
CA LEU A 92 -14.78 2.27 8.23
C LEU A 92 -13.88 1.92 7.05
N GLY A 93 -12.90 2.76 6.73
CA GLY A 93 -12.09 2.60 5.53
C GLY A 93 -10.61 2.65 5.81
N ILE A 94 -9.84 1.81 5.13
CA ILE A 94 -8.38 1.82 5.14
C ILE A 94 -7.83 1.54 3.74
N SER A 95 -6.81 2.30 3.34
CA SER A 95 -5.98 1.98 2.18
C SER A 95 -4.59 2.58 2.36
N SER A 96 -3.64 2.26 1.47
CA SER A 96 -2.27 2.75 1.57
C SER A 96 -1.65 3.07 0.22
N VAL A 97 -0.78 4.08 0.21
CA VAL A 97 0.04 4.47 -0.94
C VAL A 97 1.45 4.75 -0.40
N SER A 98 2.45 4.02 -0.89
CA SER A 98 3.81 4.07 -0.36
C SER A 98 3.80 3.84 1.17
N ASN A 99 4.43 4.72 1.95
CA ASN A 99 4.43 4.66 3.42
C ASN A 99 3.29 5.47 4.07
N HIS A 100 2.25 5.85 3.32
CA HIS A 100 1.11 6.58 3.85
C HIS A 100 -0.13 5.68 3.93
N VAL A 101 -0.82 5.74 5.07
CA VAL A 101 -2.08 5.01 5.31
C VAL A 101 -3.21 6.00 5.44
N PHE A 102 -4.31 5.74 4.75
CA PHE A 102 -5.48 6.59 4.71
C PHE A 102 -6.60 5.92 5.49
N LEU A 103 -7.24 6.66 6.40
CA LEU A 103 -8.35 6.18 7.22
C LEU A 103 -9.59 7.03 7.03
N TYR A 104 -10.75 6.38 6.86
CA TYR A 104 -12.07 7.00 6.89
C TYR A 104 -12.81 6.56 8.14
N PHE A 105 -13.27 7.51 8.95
CA PHE A 105 -14.07 7.22 10.13
C PHE A 105 -14.95 8.36 10.60
N LYS A 106 -16.00 8.05 11.37
CA LYS A 106 -16.79 9.04 12.09
C LYS A 106 -16.09 9.37 13.40
N GLU A 107 -15.39 10.50 13.42
CA GLU A 107 -14.62 10.95 14.58
C GLU A 107 -15.53 11.47 15.70
N SER A 108 -15.18 11.16 16.95
CA SER A 108 -15.84 11.64 18.16
C SER A 108 -15.20 12.92 18.67
N ASP A 109 -15.98 14.00 18.71
CA ASP A 109 -15.56 15.31 19.25
C ASP A 109 -15.25 15.26 20.75
N SER A 110 -15.68 14.20 21.46
CA SER A 110 -15.42 14.03 22.89
C SER A 110 -14.00 13.53 23.18
N GLY A 111 -13.27 13.04 22.18
CA GLY A 111 -11.97 12.40 22.36
C GLY A 111 -12.05 11.02 23.02
N SER A 112 -13.23 10.39 23.00
CA SER A 112 -13.45 9.02 23.48
C SER A 112 -14.43 8.28 22.58
N ASP A 113 -14.38 6.95 22.60
CA ASP A 113 -15.34 6.11 21.86
C ASP A 113 -16.75 6.26 22.43
N LEU A 114 -17.71 6.47 21.53
CA LEU A 114 -19.11 6.59 21.84
C LEU A 114 -19.90 5.55 21.05
N GLU A 115 -20.49 4.58 21.74
CA GLU A 115 -21.29 3.52 21.12
C GLU A 115 -22.79 3.71 21.42
N TYR A 116 -23.58 3.75 20.35
CA TYR A 116 -25.02 3.97 20.42
C TYR A 116 -25.79 2.98 19.53
N TYR A 117 -26.81 2.35 20.13
CA TYR A 117 -27.69 1.38 19.45
C TYR A 117 -29.08 1.95 19.13
N ASP A 118 -29.22 3.27 19.17
CA ASP A 118 -30.48 3.96 18.91
C ASP A 118 -30.25 5.35 18.29
N ASP A 119 -31.35 6.06 18.02
CA ASP A 119 -31.35 7.37 17.35
C ASP A 119 -30.56 8.46 18.10
N ARG A 120 -30.10 8.24 19.35
CA ARG A 120 -29.21 9.18 20.06
C ARG A 120 -27.93 9.46 19.27
N ALA A 121 -27.47 8.49 18.48
CA ALA A 121 -26.33 8.64 17.57
C ALA A 121 -26.47 9.80 16.56
N ASN A 122 -27.71 10.17 16.21
CA ASN A 122 -28.02 11.25 15.28
C ASN A 122 -27.85 12.65 15.89
N TYR A 123 -27.73 12.74 17.21
CA TYR A 123 -27.61 14.01 17.93
C TYR A 123 -26.18 14.33 18.36
N GLU A 124 -25.24 13.41 18.12
CA GLU A 124 -23.82 13.62 18.36
C GLU A 124 -23.17 14.32 17.16
N THR A 125 -22.26 15.25 17.45
CA THR A 125 -21.72 16.20 16.46
C THR A 125 -20.63 15.65 15.55
N GLY A 126 -20.24 14.38 15.76
CA GLY A 126 -19.16 13.71 15.04
C GLY A 126 -19.30 13.78 13.51
N ARG A 127 -18.16 13.95 12.84
CA ARG A 127 -18.04 14.11 11.39
C ARG A 127 -17.32 12.92 10.79
N ASN A 128 -17.69 12.56 9.56
CA ASN A 128 -16.90 11.61 8.79
C ASN A 128 -15.63 12.35 8.32
N LYS A 129 -14.47 11.76 8.58
CA LYS A 129 -13.18 12.37 8.25
C LYS A 129 -12.29 11.37 7.54
N ILE A 130 -11.51 11.89 6.60
CA ILE A 130 -10.46 11.17 5.91
C ILE A 130 -9.13 11.75 6.37
N TYR A 131 -8.28 10.92 6.94
CA TYR A 131 -6.94 11.28 7.39
C TYR A 131 -5.89 10.48 6.63
N GLN A 132 -4.75 11.10 6.36
CA GLN A 132 -3.49 10.42 6.04
C GLN A 132 -2.66 10.27 7.31
N TYR A 133 -1.99 9.14 7.47
CA TYR A 133 -1.01 8.86 8.51
C TYR A 133 0.29 8.38 7.87
N ASP A 134 1.40 8.62 8.54
CA ASP A 134 2.69 8.02 8.21
C ASP A 134 2.80 6.65 8.87
N TRP A 135 3.26 5.67 8.11
CA TRP A 135 3.64 4.36 8.62
C TRP A 135 5.14 4.30 8.86
N ASP A 136 5.54 4.13 10.13
CA ASP A 136 6.95 4.05 10.54
C ASP A 136 7.47 2.60 10.69
N GLY A 137 6.62 1.61 10.39
CA GLY A 137 6.92 0.18 10.57
C GLY A 137 6.42 -0.40 11.90
N GLU A 138 5.89 0.42 12.81
CA GLU A 138 5.32 0.00 14.10
C GLU A 138 3.96 0.64 14.39
N LYS A 139 3.81 1.95 14.12
CA LYS A 139 2.65 2.78 14.45
C LYS A 139 2.22 3.63 13.27
N LEU A 140 0.96 4.08 13.33
CA LEU A 140 0.46 5.15 12.48
C LEU A 140 0.62 6.49 13.21
N ALA A 141 1.36 7.41 12.61
CA ALA A 141 1.69 8.70 13.20
C ALA A 141 1.33 9.87 12.27
N ASN A 142 1.52 11.10 12.75
CA ASN A 142 1.42 12.33 11.96
C ASN A 142 0.12 12.48 11.13
N PRO A 143 -1.06 12.50 11.79
CA PRO A 143 -2.33 12.63 11.07
C PRO A 143 -2.43 13.95 10.29
N VAL A 144 -2.75 13.85 9.01
CA VAL A 144 -3.07 14.96 8.12
C VAL A 144 -4.53 14.82 7.67
N LEU A 145 -5.38 15.77 8.07
CA LEU A 145 -6.79 15.80 7.64
C LEU A 145 -6.87 16.14 6.15
N ILE A 146 -7.44 15.23 5.36
CA ILE A 146 -7.67 15.42 3.92
C ILE A 146 -9.03 16.07 3.68
N LYS A 147 -10.09 15.51 4.26
CA LYS A 147 -11.45 16.02 4.08
C LYS A 147 -12.34 15.69 5.26
N GLU A 148 -13.23 16.63 5.57
CA GLU A 148 -14.31 16.48 6.53
C GLU A 148 -15.65 16.48 5.77
N LEU A 149 -16.54 15.56 6.13
CA LEU A 149 -17.83 15.32 5.52
C LEU A 149 -18.94 15.30 6.57
N PRO A 150 -20.22 15.43 6.15
CA PRO A 150 -21.33 15.19 7.06
C PRO A 150 -21.25 13.79 7.68
N GLY A 151 -21.40 13.69 9.00
CA GLY A 151 -21.53 12.42 9.74
C GLY A 151 -22.64 12.45 10.80
N HIS A 152 -23.38 13.56 10.89
CA HIS A 152 -24.40 13.85 11.90
C HIS A 152 -25.81 13.89 11.31
N LEU A 153 -25.96 13.66 10.00
CA LEU A 153 -27.26 13.72 9.33
C LEU A 153 -28.06 12.43 9.49
N SER A 154 -27.36 11.30 9.69
CA SER A 154 -27.94 10.00 10.02
C SER A 154 -26.93 9.11 10.75
N CYS A 155 -27.42 7.99 11.28
CA CYS A 155 -26.65 6.88 11.83
C CYS A 155 -26.38 5.77 10.79
N CYS A 156 -27.02 5.85 9.61
CA CYS A 156 -26.80 4.90 8.52
C CYS A 156 -26.34 5.60 7.26
N HIS A 157 -25.89 4.78 6.31
CA HIS A 157 -25.37 5.12 5.00
C HIS A 157 -24.15 6.02 5.09
N HIS A 158 -23.16 5.59 5.88
CA HIS A 158 -21.88 6.29 6.02
C HIS A 158 -20.91 5.96 4.88
N GLY A 159 -21.12 4.85 4.16
CA GLY A 159 -20.17 4.29 3.22
C GLY A 159 -18.81 4.09 3.88
N GLY A 160 -17.79 4.74 3.32
CA GLY A 160 -16.49 4.91 3.98
C GLY A 160 -15.39 3.99 3.48
N VAL A 161 -15.66 3.08 2.55
CA VAL A 161 -14.61 2.27 1.92
C VAL A 161 -13.63 3.14 1.13
N ILE A 162 -12.36 2.75 1.11
CA ILE A 162 -11.28 3.40 0.38
C ILE A 162 -10.66 2.40 -0.59
N ALA A 163 -10.42 2.81 -1.84
CA ALA A 163 -9.70 2.04 -2.84
C ALA A 163 -8.44 2.78 -3.31
N LYS A 164 -7.38 2.02 -3.59
CA LYS A 164 -6.14 2.53 -4.20
C LYS A 164 -6.27 2.47 -5.73
N GLY A 165 -5.86 3.53 -6.42
CA GLY A 165 -5.70 3.52 -7.87
C GLY A 165 -4.27 3.21 -8.34
N LEU A 166 -4.08 3.20 -9.66
CA LEU A 166 -2.82 2.78 -10.26
C LEU A 166 -1.73 3.86 -10.18
N ASN A 167 -2.10 5.13 -10.08
CA ASN A 167 -1.18 6.27 -10.10
C ASN A 167 -1.15 6.99 -8.76
N ASN A 168 -0.99 6.23 -7.67
CA ASN A 168 -0.94 6.73 -6.29
C ASN A 168 -2.20 7.46 -5.80
N GLU A 169 -3.25 7.60 -6.61
CA GLU A 169 -4.52 8.14 -6.13
C GLU A 169 -5.24 7.19 -5.17
N ILE A 170 -6.12 7.76 -4.34
CA ILE A 170 -7.13 6.98 -3.63
C ILE A 170 -8.53 7.47 -3.98
N TYR A 171 -9.50 6.57 -3.88
CA TYR A 171 -10.92 6.86 -4.02
C TYR A 171 -11.62 6.51 -2.72
N PHE A 172 -12.60 7.31 -2.30
CA PHE A 172 -13.43 6.97 -1.14
C PHE A 172 -14.87 7.39 -1.37
N VAL A 173 -15.79 6.72 -0.69
CA VAL A 173 -17.24 6.93 -0.86
C VAL A 173 -17.92 7.35 0.44
N ILE A 174 -18.93 8.20 0.32
CA ILE A 174 -19.88 8.51 1.39
C ILE A 174 -21.30 8.19 0.90
N GLY A 175 -22.06 7.45 1.70
CA GLY A 175 -23.47 7.18 1.41
C GLY A 175 -24.37 8.41 1.57
N ASP A 176 -25.65 8.28 1.27
CA ASP A 176 -26.59 9.39 1.17
C ASP A 176 -27.00 9.99 2.52
N GLN A 177 -26.78 9.27 3.63
CA GLN A 177 -27.29 9.58 4.98
C GLN A 177 -28.78 9.94 5.00
N PHE A 178 -29.58 9.25 4.19
CA PHE A 178 -31.00 9.52 3.93
C PHE A 178 -31.32 10.94 3.48
N GLN A 179 -30.34 11.67 2.95
CA GLN A 179 -30.56 13.01 2.43
C GLN A 179 -31.31 12.97 1.09
N ARG A 180 -31.94 14.10 0.78
CA ARG A 180 -32.80 14.29 -0.39
C ARG A 180 -32.34 15.51 -1.18
N THR A 181 -31.04 15.58 -1.45
CA THR A 181 -30.41 16.78 -2.02
C THR A 181 -30.11 16.66 -3.51
N THR A 182 -29.48 17.71 -4.04
CA THR A 182 -28.95 17.73 -5.41
C THR A 182 -28.00 16.54 -5.67
N PHE A 183 -27.23 16.09 -4.67
CA PHE A 183 -26.36 14.90 -4.79
C PHE A 183 -27.14 13.58 -4.94
N GLN A 184 -28.40 13.55 -4.54
CA GLN A 184 -29.33 12.43 -4.74
C GLN A 184 -30.34 12.76 -5.84
N ASN A 185 -29.94 13.49 -6.89
CA ASN A 185 -30.80 13.77 -8.05
C ASN A 185 -32.12 14.54 -7.76
N ILE A 186 -32.19 15.32 -6.67
CA ILE A 186 -33.36 16.17 -6.38
C ILE A 186 -33.02 17.65 -6.60
N ALA A 187 -33.62 18.26 -7.63
CA ALA A 187 -33.32 19.63 -8.05
C ALA A 187 -33.74 20.71 -7.04
N ASN A 188 -32.90 21.75 -6.89
CA ASN A 188 -33.14 22.96 -6.09
C ASN A 188 -33.26 22.76 -4.57
N GLU A 189 -32.74 21.66 -4.03
CA GLU A 189 -32.58 21.46 -2.58
C GLU A 189 -31.16 21.87 -2.12
N ALA A 190 -30.92 21.83 -0.80
CA ALA A 190 -29.58 22.08 -0.22
C ALA A 190 -28.51 21.18 -0.86
N THR A 191 -27.22 21.51 -0.73
CA THR A 191 -26.11 20.65 -1.17
C THR A 191 -25.37 20.13 0.05
N TYR A 192 -25.66 18.87 0.43
CA TYR A 192 -24.81 18.12 1.35
C TYR A 192 -23.95 17.19 0.52
N GLU A 193 -22.63 17.18 0.74
CA GLU A 193 -21.69 16.26 0.08
C GLU A 193 -21.88 14.83 0.64
N THR A 194 -23.01 14.21 0.33
CA THR A 194 -23.38 12.82 0.66
C THR A 194 -23.73 12.09 -0.63
N GLY A 195 -23.67 10.76 -0.66
CA GLY A 195 -23.98 9.97 -1.86
C GLY A 195 -23.01 10.23 -3.01
N ALA A 196 -21.71 10.20 -2.72
CA ALA A 196 -20.67 10.63 -3.64
C ALA A 196 -19.38 9.83 -3.47
N ILE A 197 -18.65 9.69 -4.58
CA ILE A 197 -17.28 9.17 -4.61
C ILE A 197 -16.34 10.35 -4.87
N PHE A 198 -15.25 10.41 -4.11
CA PHE A 198 -14.20 11.40 -4.27
C PHE A 198 -12.90 10.73 -4.68
N LYS A 199 -12.11 11.42 -5.51
CA LYS A 199 -10.74 11.06 -5.85
C LYS A 199 -9.79 11.98 -5.09
N VAL A 200 -8.74 11.43 -4.49
CA VAL A 200 -7.62 12.18 -3.89
C VAL A 200 -6.37 11.89 -4.70
N ASN A 201 -5.76 12.95 -5.23
CA ASN A 201 -4.45 12.86 -5.88
C ASN A 201 -3.37 13.09 -4.82
N THR A 202 -2.71 12.03 -4.35
CA THR A 202 -1.76 12.09 -3.23
C THR A 202 -0.49 12.86 -3.58
N ASP A 203 -0.07 12.80 -4.85
CA ASP A 203 1.14 13.46 -5.35
C ASP A 203 0.95 14.98 -5.56
N GLU A 204 -0.29 15.48 -5.46
CA GLU A 204 -0.65 16.89 -5.62
C GLU A 204 -1.19 17.48 -4.32
N GLU A 205 -0.42 17.35 -3.23
CA GLU A 205 -0.79 17.88 -1.90
C GLU A 205 -2.19 17.40 -1.44
N ASN A 206 -2.53 16.14 -1.72
CA ASN A 206 -3.84 15.54 -1.41
C ASN A 206 -5.04 16.31 -2.01
N ARG A 207 -4.91 16.82 -3.25
CA ARG A 207 -6.02 17.49 -3.94
C ARG A 207 -7.22 16.56 -4.11
N VAL A 208 -8.36 16.96 -3.55
CA VAL A 208 -9.62 16.21 -3.59
C VAL A 208 -10.54 16.70 -4.70
N GLU A 209 -11.10 15.77 -5.46
CA GLU A 209 -12.06 16.01 -6.54
C GLU A 209 -13.33 15.19 -6.34
N LEU A 210 -14.49 15.76 -6.68
CA LEU A 210 -15.72 14.99 -6.79
C LEU A 210 -15.64 14.13 -8.06
N PHE A 211 -15.67 12.81 -7.88
CA PHE A 211 -15.48 11.83 -8.95
C PHE A 211 -16.81 11.30 -9.49
N ALA A 212 -17.73 10.96 -8.58
CA ALA A 212 -19.07 10.47 -8.92
C ALA A 212 -20.11 10.92 -7.88
N MET A 213 -21.39 10.87 -8.26
CA MET A 213 -22.53 11.24 -7.40
C MET A 213 -23.72 10.29 -7.57
N GLY A 214 -24.80 10.56 -6.84
CA GLY A 214 -26.02 9.77 -6.95
C GLY A 214 -25.91 8.38 -6.34
N ILE A 215 -24.96 8.17 -5.42
CA ILE A 215 -24.78 6.91 -4.70
C ILE A 215 -25.71 6.89 -3.49
N ARG A 216 -26.40 5.77 -3.26
CA ARG A 216 -27.20 5.50 -2.06
C ARG A 216 -26.32 5.10 -0.88
N ASN A 217 -25.67 3.95 -0.98
CA ASN A 217 -24.79 3.42 0.05
C ASN A 217 -23.85 2.38 -0.55
N SER A 218 -22.56 2.58 -0.39
CA SER A 218 -21.54 1.70 -0.97
C SER A 218 -20.51 1.33 0.09
N PHE A 219 -20.19 0.04 0.14
CA PHE A 219 -19.20 -0.56 1.03
C PHE A 219 -18.06 -1.24 0.25
N GLY A 220 -18.26 -1.52 -1.04
CA GLY A 220 -17.24 -2.09 -1.93
C GLY A 220 -16.77 -1.08 -2.95
N LEU A 221 -15.45 -0.88 -3.04
CA LEU A 221 -14.79 -0.05 -4.03
C LEU A 221 -13.45 -0.69 -4.43
N ALA A 222 -13.20 -0.84 -5.73
CA ALA A 222 -11.94 -1.40 -6.23
C ALA A 222 -11.55 -0.81 -7.59
N VAL A 223 -10.25 -0.73 -7.85
CA VAL A 223 -9.71 -0.36 -9.16
C VAL A 223 -9.24 -1.63 -9.86
N ASP A 224 -9.68 -1.81 -11.10
CA ASP A 224 -9.22 -2.90 -11.96
C ASP A 224 -7.71 -2.75 -12.21
N PRO A 225 -6.89 -3.74 -11.83
CA PRO A 225 -5.44 -3.66 -11.98
C PRO A 225 -4.97 -3.58 -13.44
N VAL A 226 -5.80 -4.05 -14.39
CA VAL A 226 -5.43 -4.10 -15.81
C VAL A 226 -5.77 -2.79 -16.53
N THR A 227 -6.97 -2.26 -16.30
CA THR A 227 -7.49 -1.09 -17.04
C THR A 227 -7.38 0.22 -16.26
N GLY A 228 -7.30 0.15 -14.93
CA GLY A 228 -7.42 1.29 -14.04
C GLY A 228 -8.85 1.80 -13.86
N TYR A 229 -9.86 1.06 -14.33
CA TYR A 229 -11.26 1.43 -14.14
C TYR A 229 -11.69 1.25 -12.69
N LEU A 230 -12.47 2.20 -12.18
CA LEU A 230 -13.05 2.13 -10.84
C LEU A 230 -14.38 1.36 -10.91
N TRP A 231 -14.58 0.45 -9.97
CA TRP A 231 -15.79 -0.32 -9.79
C TRP A 231 -16.28 -0.17 -8.36
N ASP A 232 -17.59 -0.05 -8.17
CA ASP A 232 -18.20 -0.04 -6.85
C ASP A 232 -19.38 -1.01 -6.75
N THR A 233 -19.72 -1.34 -5.51
CA THR A 233 -20.97 -2.03 -5.20
C THR A 233 -21.90 -1.08 -4.46
N GLU A 234 -23.17 -1.09 -4.82
CA GLU A 234 -24.17 -0.21 -4.22
C GLU A 234 -25.33 -1.02 -3.62
N ASN A 235 -25.74 -0.67 -2.41
CA ASN A 235 -26.87 -1.31 -1.75
C ASN A 235 -28.15 -0.57 -2.08
N GLY A 236 -29.14 -1.27 -2.61
CA GLY A 236 -30.49 -0.78 -2.80
C GLY A 236 -31.32 -0.77 -1.51
N PRO A 237 -32.53 -0.17 -1.54
CA PRO A 237 -33.39 -0.06 -0.37
C PRO A 237 -34.17 -1.34 -0.05
N ASP A 238 -34.88 -1.90 -1.04
CA ASP A 238 -35.75 -3.07 -0.93
C ASP A 238 -35.58 -4.09 -2.06
N CYS A 239 -34.80 -3.73 -3.08
CA CYS A 239 -34.35 -4.55 -4.20
C CYS A 239 -33.06 -3.93 -4.75
N CYS A 240 -32.52 -4.53 -5.80
CA CYS A 240 -31.71 -3.84 -6.78
C CYS A 240 -30.38 -3.35 -6.21
N ASP A 241 -29.68 -4.24 -5.51
CA ASP A 241 -28.26 -4.02 -5.25
C ASP A 241 -27.50 -4.06 -6.57
N GLU A 242 -26.38 -3.36 -6.66
CA GLU A 242 -25.70 -3.10 -7.93
C GLU A 242 -24.19 -3.38 -7.86
N VAL A 243 -23.63 -3.72 -9.02
CA VAL A 243 -22.22 -3.56 -9.35
C VAL A 243 -22.13 -2.56 -10.49
N ASN A 244 -21.38 -1.46 -10.29
CA ASN A 244 -21.29 -0.39 -11.27
C ASN A 244 -19.85 -0.16 -11.75
N LEU A 245 -19.71 0.20 -13.03
CA LEU A 245 -18.49 0.74 -13.61
C LEU A 245 -18.48 2.27 -13.46
N VAL A 246 -17.59 2.77 -12.59
CA VAL A 246 -17.57 4.18 -12.19
C VAL A 246 -16.54 4.96 -13.00
N SER A 247 -17.03 5.75 -13.95
CA SER A 247 -16.20 6.70 -14.72
C SER A 247 -16.20 8.10 -14.09
N PRO A 248 -15.21 8.98 -14.41
CA PRO A 248 -15.24 10.36 -13.96
C PRO A 248 -16.52 11.07 -14.43
N GLY A 249 -17.29 11.64 -13.50
CA GLY A 249 -18.61 12.21 -13.80
C GLY A 249 -19.74 11.19 -13.78
N PHE A 250 -19.54 9.98 -13.25
CA PHE A 250 -20.60 8.98 -13.10
C PHE A 250 -21.71 9.46 -12.14
N ASN A 251 -22.96 9.14 -12.48
CA ASN A 251 -24.13 9.32 -11.63
C ASN A 251 -24.86 7.98 -11.51
N SER A 252 -24.94 7.39 -10.32
CA SER A 252 -25.70 6.13 -10.12
C SER A 252 -27.22 6.34 -10.23
N GLY A 253 -27.70 7.59 -10.08
CA GLY A 253 -29.11 7.91 -10.30
C GLY A 253 -30.00 7.81 -9.07
N TRP A 254 -29.45 7.51 -7.88
CA TRP A 254 -30.22 7.35 -6.65
C TRP A 254 -31.25 8.47 -6.42
N ARG A 255 -32.43 8.05 -5.91
CA ARG A 255 -33.73 8.75 -5.78
C ARG A 255 -34.49 9.03 -7.07
N ALA A 256 -33.84 9.01 -8.22
CA ALA A 256 -34.53 8.98 -9.51
C ALA A 256 -34.68 7.54 -10.02
N ILE A 257 -33.70 6.69 -9.78
CA ILE A 257 -33.65 5.30 -10.20
C ILE A 257 -32.76 4.48 -9.24
N MET A 258 -32.98 3.16 -9.21
CA MET A 258 -32.15 2.14 -8.56
C MET A 258 -32.41 0.83 -9.31
N GLY A 259 -31.34 0.16 -9.74
CA GLY A 259 -31.38 -0.95 -10.71
C GLY A 259 -31.40 -0.49 -12.17
N PRO A 260 -31.48 -1.44 -13.12
CA PRO A 260 -31.46 -1.16 -14.55
C PRO A 260 -32.72 -0.43 -15.03
N SER A 261 -32.53 0.55 -15.91
CA SER A 261 -33.58 1.47 -16.38
C SER A 261 -34.63 0.86 -17.30
N ASP A 262 -34.37 -0.32 -17.85
CA ASP A 262 -35.31 -1.05 -18.71
C ASP A 262 -36.27 -1.96 -17.94
N ARG A 263 -36.04 -2.19 -16.64
CA ARG A 263 -36.97 -2.87 -15.74
C ARG A 263 -37.82 -1.83 -14.98
N ASP A 264 -39.13 -1.79 -15.27
CA ASP A 264 -40.10 -0.89 -14.62
C ASP A 264 -39.90 -0.89 -13.09
N SER A 265 -39.50 0.28 -12.56
CA SER A 265 -39.14 0.60 -11.17
C SER A 265 -39.36 -0.53 -10.15
N LEU A 266 -38.36 -1.39 -10.00
CA LEU A 266 -38.40 -2.56 -9.12
C LEU A 266 -38.52 -2.18 -7.62
N SER A 267 -38.01 -1.01 -7.24
CA SER A 267 -38.04 -0.51 -5.85
C SER A 267 -39.32 0.27 -5.53
N LYS A 268 -39.91 0.01 -4.35
CA LYS A 268 -41.05 0.78 -3.84
C LYS A 268 -40.66 2.12 -3.21
N GLU A 269 -39.37 2.36 -2.97
CA GLU A 269 -38.86 3.60 -2.39
C GLU A 269 -38.53 4.66 -3.44
N VAL A 270 -38.37 4.28 -4.70
CA VAL A 270 -38.32 5.21 -5.83
C VAL A 270 -39.75 5.68 -6.11
N PRO A 271 -40.04 7.00 -6.05
CA PRO A 271 -41.40 7.48 -6.25
C PRO A 271 -41.97 7.09 -7.63
N GLU A 272 -43.25 6.73 -7.72
CA GLU A 272 -43.95 6.46 -9.00
C GLU A 272 -43.89 7.64 -10.00
N TRP A 273 -43.54 8.84 -9.53
CA TRP A 273 -43.38 10.06 -10.34
C TRP A 273 -41.92 10.42 -10.62
N ALA A 274 -40.96 9.57 -10.22
CA ALA A 274 -39.55 9.77 -10.54
C ALA A 274 -39.41 9.87 -12.05
N ASP A 275 -38.91 11.03 -12.49
CA ASP A 275 -38.77 11.36 -13.90
C ASP A 275 -37.29 11.32 -14.22
N LEU A 276 -36.87 10.40 -15.08
CA LEU A 276 -35.49 10.31 -15.57
C LEU A 276 -35.05 11.64 -16.23
N SER A 277 -35.98 12.50 -16.64
CA SER A 277 -35.68 13.86 -17.12
C SER A 277 -35.16 14.82 -16.04
N THR A 278 -35.25 14.44 -14.76
CA THR A 278 -34.70 15.20 -13.62
C THR A 278 -33.31 14.74 -13.17
N LEU A 279 -32.75 13.70 -13.80
CA LEU A 279 -31.35 13.32 -13.62
C LEU A 279 -30.42 14.49 -13.97
N ASN A 280 -29.31 14.59 -13.22
CA ASN A 280 -28.27 15.62 -13.38
C ASN A 280 -28.77 17.05 -13.11
N PRO A 281 -29.31 17.31 -11.90
CA PRO A 281 -29.75 18.64 -11.52
C PRO A 281 -28.59 19.64 -11.48
N LYS A 282 -28.88 20.91 -11.76
CA LYS A 282 -27.93 22.02 -11.58
C LYS A 282 -27.36 22.02 -10.15
N PRO A 283 -26.03 22.15 -9.95
CA PRO A 283 -24.99 22.48 -10.94
C PRO A 283 -24.22 21.27 -11.53
N PHE A 284 -24.72 20.04 -11.37
CA PHE A 284 -24.03 18.80 -11.76
C PHE A 284 -24.47 18.27 -13.12
N GLU A 285 -24.79 19.15 -14.07
CA GLU A 285 -25.22 18.73 -15.42
C GLU A 285 -24.15 17.95 -16.20
N ASN A 286 -22.90 18.00 -15.76
CA ASN A 286 -21.78 17.27 -16.33
C ASN A 286 -21.64 15.83 -15.78
N PHE A 287 -22.39 15.47 -14.74
CA PHE A 287 -22.47 14.09 -14.26
C PHE A 287 -23.52 13.35 -15.09
N VAL A 288 -23.29 12.09 -15.46
CA VAL A 288 -24.12 11.35 -16.42
C VAL A 288 -24.49 9.99 -15.83
N TYR A 289 -25.78 9.68 -15.92
CA TYR A 289 -26.31 8.39 -15.50
C TYR A 289 -25.82 7.25 -16.38
N SER A 290 -25.53 6.10 -15.77
CA SER A 290 -25.30 4.82 -16.44
C SER A 290 -26.02 3.71 -15.68
N ASP A 291 -26.57 2.75 -16.42
CA ASP A 291 -27.14 1.52 -15.83
C ASP A 291 -26.05 0.71 -15.10
N PRO A 292 -26.42 -0.10 -14.09
CA PRO A 292 -25.50 -1.03 -13.45
C PRO A 292 -25.04 -2.12 -14.41
N GLU A 293 -23.80 -2.56 -14.23
CA GLU A 293 -23.23 -3.68 -15.01
C GLU A 293 -23.78 -5.03 -14.54
N PHE A 294 -24.28 -5.08 -13.30
CA PHE A 294 -25.03 -6.22 -12.76
C PHE A 294 -25.93 -5.77 -11.61
N SER A 295 -27.09 -6.40 -11.44
CA SER A 295 -27.98 -6.14 -10.31
C SER A 295 -28.58 -7.39 -9.69
N TRP A 296 -28.83 -7.38 -8.38
CA TRP A 296 -29.64 -8.40 -7.71
C TRP A 296 -31.04 -7.88 -7.48
N ASN A 297 -32.06 -8.61 -7.92
CA ASN A 297 -33.44 -8.26 -7.62
C ASN A 297 -33.73 -8.36 -6.11
N GLY A 298 -33.17 -9.37 -5.43
CA GLY A 298 -33.21 -9.47 -3.97
C GLY A 298 -32.04 -8.73 -3.30
N VAL A 299 -32.28 -8.10 -2.14
CA VAL A 299 -31.21 -7.40 -1.39
C VAL A 299 -30.25 -8.40 -0.74
N VAL A 300 -29.04 -8.50 -1.29
CA VAL A 300 -27.94 -9.31 -0.76
C VAL A 300 -27.00 -8.50 0.14
N GLY A 301 -26.99 -7.17 -0.01
CA GLY A 301 -26.10 -6.26 0.70
C GLY A 301 -24.64 -6.49 0.31
N PRO A 302 -24.24 -6.21 -0.94
CA PRO A 302 -22.85 -6.36 -1.35
C PRO A 302 -21.95 -5.37 -0.59
N THR A 303 -20.84 -5.88 -0.07
CA THR A 303 -19.95 -5.16 0.84
C THR A 303 -18.49 -5.17 0.42
N ALA A 304 -18.11 -6.11 -0.44
CA ALA A 304 -16.73 -6.27 -0.86
C ALA A 304 -16.66 -6.42 -2.37
N ILE A 305 -15.61 -5.90 -2.97
CA ILE A 305 -15.29 -6.05 -4.40
C ILE A 305 -13.78 -6.11 -4.57
N ALA A 306 -13.29 -7.07 -5.35
CA ALA A 306 -11.85 -7.28 -5.51
C ALA A 306 -11.50 -7.98 -6.83
N PHE A 307 -10.29 -7.70 -7.33
CA PHE A 307 -9.70 -8.36 -8.48
C PHE A 307 -8.56 -9.30 -8.04
N PRO A 308 -8.45 -10.50 -8.63
CA PRO A 308 -7.39 -11.45 -8.29
C PRO A 308 -6.00 -11.01 -8.75
N ASP A 309 -4.97 -11.57 -8.11
CA ASP A 309 -3.57 -11.42 -8.51
C ASP A 309 -3.19 -12.31 -9.71
N GLU A 310 -2.08 -11.97 -10.39
CA GLU A 310 -1.60 -12.70 -11.58
C GLU A 310 -0.91 -14.04 -11.26
N ASP A 311 -0.72 -14.38 -9.98
CA ASP A 311 0.15 -15.49 -9.59
C ASP A 311 -0.65 -16.77 -9.31
N SER A 312 -1.51 -16.78 -8.29
CA SER A 312 -2.13 -18.02 -7.81
C SER A 312 -3.60 -18.15 -8.17
N PHE A 313 -4.27 -17.05 -8.49
CA PHE A 313 -5.64 -17.03 -9.02
C PHE A 313 -5.67 -16.87 -10.55
N ARG A 314 -4.63 -17.35 -11.26
CA ARG A 314 -4.52 -17.25 -12.74
C ARG A 314 -5.75 -17.70 -13.52
N LYS A 315 -6.40 -18.78 -13.07
CA LYS A 315 -7.68 -19.29 -13.64
C LYS A 315 -8.78 -18.22 -13.65
N TYR A 316 -8.71 -17.27 -12.72
CA TYR A 316 -9.63 -16.17 -12.51
C TYR A 316 -9.06 -14.80 -12.91
N SER A 317 -7.92 -14.73 -13.62
CA SER A 317 -7.26 -13.46 -13.98
C SER A 317 -8.16 -12.45 -14.73
N ASP A 318 -9.17 -12.93 -15.45
CA ASP A 318 -10.20 -12.15 -16.13
C ASP A 318 -11.51 -12.00 -15.34
N TRP A 319 -11.48 -12.13 -14.01
CA TRP A 319 -12.70 -12.13 -13.18
C TRP A 319 -12.70 -11.01 -12.14
N LEU A 320 -13.91 -10.70 -11.67
CA LEU A 320 -14.23 -9.82 -10.55
C LEU A 320 -14.92 -10.62 -9.44
N PHE A 321 -14.55 -10.39 -8.19
CA PHE A 321 -15.19 -11.02 -7.04
C PHE A 321 -16.00 -10.01 -6.23
N VAL A 322 -17.17 -10.41 -5.75
CA VAL A 322 -18.05 -9.59 -4.90
C VAL A 322 -18.50 -10.38 -3.68
N GLY A 323 -18.36 -9.81 -2.49
CA GLY A 323 -18.84 -10.42 -1.24
C GLY A 323 -20.15 -9.78 -0.77
N ASP A 324 -21.02 -10.58 -0.15
CA ASP A 324 -22.27 -10.08 0.45
C ASP A 324 -22.36 -10.31 1.97
N PHE A 325 -23.07 -9.40 2.63
CA PHE A 325 -23.26 -9.42 4.07
C PHE A 325 -24.46 -10.28 4.49
N HIS A 326 -25.60 -10.22 3.78
CA HIS A 326 -26.83 -10.86 4.27
C HIS A 326 -26.82 -12.39 4.17
N ASN A 327 -26.14 -12.93 3.16
CA ASN A 327 -26.09 -14.36 2.90
C ASN A 327 -24.70 -14.96 3.16
N GLY A 328 -23.67 -14.12 3.33
CA GLY A 328 -22.32 -14.58 3.57
C GLY A 328 -21.76 -15.35 2.38
N ARG A 329 -21.96 -14.82 1.18
CA ARG A 329 -21.51 -15.42 -0.08
C ARG A 329 -20.42 -14.58 -0.73
N ILE A 330 -19.63 -15.24 -1.55
CA ILE A 330 -18.72 -14.61 -2.50
C ILE A 330 -19.13 -15.05 -3.89
N TYR A 331 -19.39 -14.08 -4.75
CA TYR A 331 -19.69 -14.25 -6.15
C TYR A 331 -18.44 -14.02 -7.01
N ASN A 332 -18.37 -14.67 -8.16
CA ASN A 332 -17.36 -14.44 -9.18
C ASN A 332 -18.03 -14.10 -10.53
N PHE A 333 -17.51 -13.09 -11.20
CA PHE A 333 -18.05 -12.59 -12.46
C PHE A 333 -16.95 -12.58 -13.52
N GLN A 334 -17.13 -13.32 -14.60
CA GLN A 334 -16.21 -13.27 -15.72
C GLN A 334 -16.37 -11.94 -16.45
N LEU A 335 -15.27 -11.21 -16.60
CA LEU A 335 -15.27 -9.93 -17.32
C LEU A 335 -15.23 -10.17 -18.83
N ASN A 336 -15.83 -9.25 -19.59
CA ASN A 336 -15.63 -9.20 -21.03
C ASN A 336 -14.19 -8.75 -21.38
N ALA A 337 -13.81 -8.88 -22.65
CA ALA A 337 -12.44 -8.60 -23.09
C ALA A 337 -11.97 -7.15 -22.83
N ASP A 338 -12.90 -6.19 -22.82
CA ASP A 338 -12.62 -4.78 -22.55
C ASP A 338 -12.68 -4.45 -21.04
N ARG A 339 -13.10 -5.42 -20.21
CA ARG A 339 -13.28 -5.31 -18.77
C ARG A 339 -14.20 -4.15 -18.39
N THR A 340 -15.31 -4.02 -19.10
CA THR A 340 -16.35 -3.00 -18.85
C THR A 340 -17.72 -3.62 -18.56
N GLY A 341 -17.79 -4.92 -18.27
CA GLY A 341 -19.03 -5.64 -18.05
C GLY A 341 -18.77 -7.14 -18.01
N PHE A 342 -19.83 -7.94 -17.92
CA PHE A 342 -19.74 -9.37 -17.65
C PHE A 342 -20.12 -10.26 -18.84
N VAL A 343 -19.65 -11.49 -18.80
CA VAL A 343 -20.01 -12.56 -19.74
C VAL A 343 -20.60 -13.72 -18.96
N PHE A 344 -21.81 -14.13 -19.34
CA PHE A 344 -22.51 -15.26 -18.71
C PHE A 344 -22.84 -16.36 -19.73
N SER A 345 -22.72 -17.60 -19.28
CA SER A 345 -23.16 -18.80 -19.99
C SER A 345 -24.59 -19.17 -19.63
N ASN A 346 -25.05 -18.85 -18.41
CA ASN A 346 -26.43 -19.00 -17.99
C ASN A 346 -27.31 -17.97 -18.71
N PRO A 347 -28.28 -18.41 -19.54
CA PRO A 347 -29.18 -17.49 -20.24
C PRO A 347 -30.10 -16.69 -19.29
N GLU A 348 -30.32 -17.14 -18.05
CA GLU A 348 -31.12 -16.41 -17.06
C GLU A 348 -30.44 -15.10 -16.66
N LEU A 349 -29.10 -15.03 -16.67
CA LEU A 349 -28.32 -13.83 -16.36
C LEU A 349 -28.08 -12.91 -17.57
N SER A 350 -28.71 -13.18 -18.72
CA SER A 350 -28.43 -12.45 -19.97
C SER A 350 -28.92 -11.00 -19.98
N ASP A 351 -29.82 -10.64 -19.06
CA ASP A 351 -30.25 -9.27 -18.84
C ASP A 351 -29.53 -8.60 -17.65
N LEU A 352 -28.43 -9.23 -17.18
CA LEU A 352 -27.55 -8.72 -16.13
C LEU A 352 -28.24 -8.56 -14.76
N VAL A 353 -29.35 -9.27 -14.53
CA VAL A 353 -30.03 -9.29 -13.24
C VAL A 353 -30.10 -10.71 -12.69
N LEU A 354 -29.79 -10.89 -11.40
CA LEU A 354 -30.10 -12.12 -10.68
C LEU A 354 -31.48 -11.99 -10.02
N ASP A 355 -32.48 -12.65 -10.60
CA ASP A 355 -33.80 -12.79 -10.00
C ASP A 355 -33.83 -13.85 -8.89
N ILE A 356 -34.86 -13.79 -8.04
CA ILE A 356 -34.98 -14.65 -6.85
C ILE A 356 -35.01 -16.15 -7.20
N ASP A 357 -35.57 -16.49 -8.37
CA ASP A 357 -35.79 -17.86 -8.81
C ASP A 357 -34.69 -18.37 -9.77
N ASP A 358 -33.69 -17.55 -10.10
CA ASP A 358 -32.64 -17.88 -11.06
C ASP A 358 -31.57 -18.83 -10.48
N GLU A 359 -30.95 -19.62 -11.36
CA GLU A 359 -29.78 -20.43 -11.02
C GLU A 359 -28.53 -19.55 -10.85
N LYS A 360 -27.93 -19.60 -9.66
CA LYS A 360 -26.75 -18.81 -9.28
C LYS A 360 -25.44 -19.60 -9.31
N ASP A 361 -25.46 -20.88 -9.64
CA ASP A 361 -24.30 -21.79 -9.55
C ASP A 361 -23.13 -21.31 -10.41
N GLU A 362 -23.39 -20.64 -11.54
CA GLU A 362 -22.35 -20.08 -12.40
C GLU A 362 -21.49 -19.02 -11.70
N ILE A 363 -22.12 -18.19 -10.85
CA ILE A 363 -21.49 -17.01 -10.25
C ILE A 363 -21.17 -17.20 -8.77
N LEU A 364 -21.44 -18.37 -8.18
CA LEU A 364 -21.22 -18.61 -6.75
C LEU A 364 -19.86 -19.29 -6.52
N PHE A 365 -18.96 -18.59 -5.83
CA PHE A 365 -17.61 -19.09 -5.57
C PHE A 365 -17.45 -19.69 -4.16
N ALA A 366 -18.00 -19.03 -3.14
CA ALA A 366 -17.90 -19.46 -1.76
C ALA A 366 -19.14 -19.03 -0.95
N GLU A 367 -19.44 -19.74 0.14
CA GLU A 367 -20.57 -19.43 1.01
C GLU A 367 -20.35 -19.87 2.46
N GLY A 368 -21.19 -19.38 3.38
CA GLY A 368 -21.20 -19.77 4.79
C GLY A 368 -20.46 -18.80 5.72
N PHE A 369 -20.04 -17.64 5.22
CA PHE A 369 -19.47 -16.57 6.06
C PHE A 369 -20.56 -15.93 6.93
N GLN A 370 -20.18 -15.36 8.08
CA GLN A 370 -21.13 -14.63 8.93
C GLN A 370 -21.20 -13.16 8.51
N GLY A 371 -21.52 -12.94 7.24
CA GLY A 371 -21.47 -11.67 6.55
C GLY A 371 -20.05 -11.32 6.12
N VAL A 372 -19.80 -11.33 4.81
CA VAL A 372 -18.53 -10.84 4.25
C VAL A 372 -18.53 -9.32 4.41
N SER A 373 -17.42 -8.74 4.88
CA SER A 373 -17.26 -7.28 4.99
C SER A 373 -16.17 -6.72 4.10
N ASP A 374 -15.15 -7.52 3.76
CA ASP A 374 -14.09 -7.13 2.82
C ASP A 374 -13.42 -8.37 2.21
N ILE A 375 -12.85 -8.19 1.01
CA ILE A 375 -12.06 -9.19 0.28
C ILE A 375 -10.81 -8.49 -0.24
N LYS A 376 -9.64 -9.10 -0.02
CA LYS A 376 -8.37 -8.63 -0.61
C LYS A 376 -7.59 -9.81 -1.15
N PHE A 377 -6.86 -9.60 -2.23
CA PHE A 377 -5.87 -10.53 -2.75
C PHE A 377 -4.48 -10.07 -2.37
N HIS A 378 -3.64 -11.01 -1.94
CA HIS A 378 -2.26 -10.77 -1.60
C HIS A 378 -1.49 -12.10 -1.55
N ASP A 379 -0.25 -12.10 -2.06
CA ASP A 379 0.67 -13.24 -1.99
C ASP A 379 0.03 -14.58 -2.41
N GLY A 380 -0.75 -14.54 -3.49
CA GLY A 380 -1.33 -15.73 -4.09
C GLY A 380 -2.51 -16.32 -3.31
N ALA A 381 -3.17 -15.52 -2.47
CA ALA A 381 -4.33 -15.92 -1.71
C ALA A 381 -5.40 -14.83 -1.67
N MET A 382 -6.65 -15.27 -1.53
CA MET A 382 -7.77 -14.40 -1.19
C MET A 382 -7.95 -14.39 0.32
N TYR A 383 -8.01 -13.21 0.91
CA TYR A 383 -8.31 -12.99 2.32
C TYR A 383 -9.72 -12.39 2.41
N VAL A 384 -10.54 -12.94 3.31
CA VAL A 384 -11.94 -12.59 3.47
C VAL A 384 -12.18 -12.19 4.92
N VAL A 385 -12.66 -10.97 5.14
CA VAL A 385 -13.11 -10.52 6.47
C VAL A 385 -14.56 -10.95 6.66
N SER A 386 -14.82 -11.69 7.75
CA SER A 386 -16.14 -12.14 8.16
C SER A 386 -16.55 -11.40 9.43
N PHE A 387 -17.58 -10.56 9.32
CA PHE A 387 -17.96 -9.60 10.35
C PHE A 387 -18.52 -10.29 11.60
N GLY A 388 -19.48 -11.20 11.44
CA GLY A 388 -20.27 -11.75 12.54
C GLY A 388 -19.50 -12.70 13.46
N ASP A 389 -18.47 -13.38 12.94
CA ASP A 389 -17.59 -14.25 13.73
C ASP A 389 -16.20 -13.66 14.00
N GLY A 390 -15.98 -12.38 13.66
CA GLY A 390 -14.78 -11.65 14.01
C GLY A 390 -13.50 -12.31 13.48
N SER A 391 -13.52 -12.81 12.25
CA SER A 391 -12.46 -13.65 11.68
C SER A 391 -12.00 -13.18 10.29
N ILE A 392 -10.73 -13.41 9.98
CA ILE A 392 -10.20 -13.39 8.62
C ILE A 392 -10.03 -14.84 8.16
N TYR A 393 -10.56 -15.17 6.99
CA TYR A 393 -10.35 -16.44 6.32
C TYR A 393 -9.38 -16.26 5.17
N LYS A 394 -8.50 -17.24 4.96
CA LYS A 394 -7.56 -17.29 3.82
C LYS A 394 -7.98 -18.44 2.91
N ILE A 395 -8.25 -18.11 1.64
CA ILE A 395 -8.57 -19.04 0.56
C ILE A 395 -7.38 -19.07 -0.39
N TYR A 396 -6.89 -20.26 -0.70
CA TYR A 396 -5.71 -20.45 -1.54
C TYR A 396 -5.74 -21.80 -2.25
N PRO A 397 -4.99 -21.96 -3.36
CA PRO A 397 -4.94 -23.22 -4.10
C PRO A 397 -4.51 -24.40 -3.22
N LYS A 398 -5.14 -25.56 -3.44
CA LYS A 398 -4.99 -26.78 -2.63
C LYS A 398 -3.58 -27.37 -2.66
N GLU A 399 -2.96 -27.39 -3.84
CA GLU A 399 -1.57 -27.72 -4.12
C GLU A 399 -1.18 -26.88 -5.33
N SER A 400 0.08 -26.43 -5.44
CA SER A 400 0.56 -26.00 -6.75
C SER A 400 0.38 -27.18 -7.73
N LEU A 401 -0.07 -26.93 -8.95
CA LEU A 401 -0.12 -27.98 -9.99
C LEU A 401 1.25 -28.69 -9.99
N SER A 402 1.28 -30.00 -10.13
CA SER A 402 2.58 -30.69 -10.18
C SER A 402 3.44 -30.10 -11.31
N PRO A 403 4.78 -30.11 -11.23
CA PRO A 403 5.64 -29.64 -12.33
C PRO A 403 5.26 -30.23 -13.69
N LEU A 404 4.78 -31.48 -13.73
CA LEU A 404 4.28 -32.11 -14.94
C LEU A 404 3.02 -31.43 -15.48
N GLU A 405 2.04 -31.16 -14.62
CA GLU A 405 0.78 -30.53 -15.00
C GLU A 405 1.01 -29.08 -15.43
N GLN A 406 1.88 -28.34 -14.74
CA GLN A 406 2.31 -27.01 -15.17
C GLN A 406 2.91 -27.04 -16.58
N TYR A 407 3.86 -27.96 -16.82
CA TYR A 407 4.47 -28.13 -18.14
C TYR A 407 3.46 -28.55 -19.22
N GLN A 408 2.55 -29.45 -18.90
CA GLN A 408 1.47 -29.88 -19.80
C GLN A 408 0.51 -28.74 -20.16
N ASN A 409 0.34 -27.78 -19.25
CA ASN A 409 -0.42 -26.55 -19.46
C ASN A 409 0.37 -25.44 -20.16
N GLY A 410 1.59 -25.73 -20.62
CA GLY A 410 2.40 -24.80 -21.41
C GLY A 410 3.33 -23.89 -20.61
N VAL A 411 3.46 -24.09 -19.29
CA VAL A 411 4.41 -23.35 -18.44
C VAL A 411 5.84 -23.79 -18.77
N THR A 412 6.75 -22.83 -18.94
CA THR A 412 8.16 -23.13 -19.21
C THR A 412 8.87 -23.61 -17.94
N HIS A 413 9.96 -24.38 -18.06
CA HIS A 413 10.69 -24.90 -16.89
C HIS A 413 11.12 -23.81 -15.89
N GLN A 414 11.44 -22.60 -16.38
CA GLN A 414 11.85 -21.46 -15.55
C GLN A 414 10.71 -20.85 -14.75
N GLU A 415 9.46 -21.04 -15.21
CA GLU A 415 8.25 -20.50 -14.62
C GLU A 415 7.48 -21.54 -13.79
N ILE A 416 8.00 -22.77 -13.70
CA ILE A 416 7.41 -23.81 -12.85
C ILE A 416 7.53 -23.39 -11.39
N VAL A 417 6.42 -23.34 -10.68
CA VAL A 417 6.38 -23.00 -9.26
C VAL A 417 6.36 -24.29 -8.44
N CYS A 418 7.33 -24.46 -7.54
CA CYS A 418 7.24 -25.50 -6.50
C CYS A 418 6.44 -24.98 -5.31
N ASP A 419 5.79 -25.87 -4.56
CA ASP A 419 5.22 -25.50 -3.27
C ASP A 419 6.29 -24.80 -2.40
N PRO A 420 5.88 -23.81 -1.58
CA PRO A 420 6.73 -23.30 -0.52
C PRO A 420 7.31 -24.48 0.27
N GLU A 421 8.54 -24.36 0.76
CA GLU A 421 9.29 -25.44 1.44
C GLU A 421 9.93 -26.52 0.53
N LEU A 422 9.64 -26.53 -0.78
CA LEU A 422 10.23 -27.46 -1.73
C LEU A 422 11.23 -26.78 -2.67
N MET A 423 12.34 -27.47 -2.92
CA MET A 423 13.39 -27.06 -3.84
C MET A 423 13.23 -27.84 -5.16
N PRO A 424 13.21 -27.16 -6.32
CA PRO A 424 13.19 -27.83 -7.60
C PRO A 424 14.51 -28.57 -7.83
N ILE A 425 14.46 -29.75 -8.46
CA ILE A 425 15.63 -30.48 -8.96
C ILE A 425 15.36 -30.94 -10.40
N MET A 426 16.33 -30.77 -11.29
CA MET A 426 16.23 -31.32 -12.65
C MET A 426 16.91 -32.68 -12.72
N LYS A 427 16.15 -33.70 -13.14
CA LYS A 427 16.67 -35.04 -13.46
C LYS A 427 17.31 -35.05 -14.85
N ASN A 428 18.18 -36.02 -15.11
CA ASN A 428 18.75 -36.30 -16.45
C ASN A 428 17.71 -36.47 -17.58
N THR A 429 16.46 -36.78 -17.23
CA THR A 429 15.35 -36.86 -18.19
C THR A 429 14.84 -35.50 -18.65
N GLY A 430 15.34 -34.40 -18.07
CA GLY A 430 14.86 -33.03 -18.27
C GLY A 430 13.60 -32.69 -17.46
N TYR A 431 13.16 -33.58 -16.57
CA TYR A 431 11.97 -33.38 -15.75
C TYR A 431 12.34 -32.72 -14.42
N ILE A 432 11.51 -31.77 -13.97
CA ILE A 432 11.66 -31.08 -12.69
C ILE A 432 10.84 -31.80 -11.61
N ASP A 433 11.48 -32.22 -10.53
CA ASP A 433 10.79 -32.61 -9.29
C ASP A 433 10.93 -31.51 -8.24
N CYS A 434 9.91 -31.30 -7.42
CA CYS A 434 9.99 -30.47 -6.22
C CYS A 434 10.20 -31.37 -5.01
N VAL A 435 11.28 -31.17 -4.25
CA VAL A 435 11.61 -31.99 -3.07
C VAL A 435 12.19 -31.11 -1.96
N HIS A 436 12.04 -31.51 -0.69
CA HIS A 436 12.61 -30.74 0.42
C HIS A 436 14.11 -30.45 0.26
N PRO A 437 14.62 -29.30 0.72
CA PRO A 437 16.01 -28.86 0.54
C PRO A 437 17.05 -29.92 0.93
N LYS A 438 16.88 -30.58 2.08
CA LYS A 438 17.79 -31.65 2.53
C LYS A 438 17.84 -32.82 1.54
N THR A 439 16.69 -33.18 0.97
CA THR A 439 16.59 -34.23 -0.05
C THR A 439 17.21 -33.76 -1.35
N ALA A 440 16.94 -32.53 -1.81
CA ALA A 440 17.55 -31.95 -2.99
C ALA A 440 19.09 -31.98 -2.89
N LEU A 441 19.66 -31.48 -1.80
CA LEU A 441 21.11 -31.46 -1.55
C LEU A 441 21.72 -32.87 -1.47
N THR A 442 20.99 -33.84 -0.93
CA THR A 442 21.40 -35.25 -0.96
C THR A 442 21.40 -35.80 -2.38
N LEU A 443 20.40 -35.46 -3.20
CA LEU A 443 20.28 -35.93 -4.58
C LEU A 443 21.35 -35.31 -5.49
N ILE A 444 21.64 -34.02 -5.33
CA ILE A 444 22.74 -33.32 -6.04
C ILE A 444 24.07 -34.04 -5.79
N SER A 445 24.33 -34.48 -4.56
CA SER A 445 25.59 -35.12 -4.19
C SER A 445 25.70 -36.61 -4.55
N THR A 446 24.60 -37.29 -4.91
CA THR A 446 24.58 -38.76 -5.03
C THR A 446 23.92 -39.35 -6.26
N LEU A 447 23.02 -38.63 -6.95
CA LEU A 447 22.07 -39.23 -7.90
C LEU A 447 21.97 -38.49 -9.26
N ASP A 448 23.00 -37.75 -9.67
CA ASP A 448 23.09 -37.03 -10.95
C ASP A 448 21.91 -36.05 -11.23
N GLY A 449 21.25 -35.53 -10.19
CA GLY A 449 20.32 -34.41 -10.29
C GLY A 449 21.05 -33.08 -10.14
N THR A 450 20.49 -31.98 -10.65
CA THR A 450 21.10 -30.66 -10.49
C THR A 450 20.07 -29.57 -10.25
N VAL A 451 20.46 -28.60 -9.42
CA VAL A 451 19.75 -27.33 -9.21
C VAL A 451 20.49 -26.16 -9.86
N ASN A 452 21.63 -26.45 -10.51
CA ASN A 452 22.44 -25.47 -11.20
C ASN A 452 22.14 -25.43 -12.71
N HIS A 453 20.99 -25.98 -13.14
CA HIS A 453 20.61 -25.97 -14.56
C HIS A 453 20.06 -24.59 -14.98
N PRO A 454 20.37 -24.07 -16.18
CA PRO A 454 19.89 -22.74 -16.61
C PRO A 454 18.37 -22.61 -16.75
N GLU A 455 17.68 -23.75 -16.88
CA GLU A 455 16.22 -23.83 -16.92
C GLU A 455 15.60 -24.14 -15.56
N MET A 456 16.38 -24.12 -14.47
CA MET A 456 15.80 -24.29 -13.14
C MET A 456 14.87 -23.13 -12.81
N PRO A 457 13.70 -23.41 -12.24
CA PRO A 457 12.85 -22.36 -11.72
C PRO A 457 13.48 -21.72 -10.49
N LYS A 458 13.00 -20.52 -10.19
CA LYS A 458 13.31 -19.79 -8.98
C LYS A 458 13.02 -20.65 -7.75
N ILE A 459 13.91 -20.61 -6.76
CA ILE A 459 13.73 -21.36 -5.52
C ILE A 459 13.01 -20.46 -4.52
N GLU A 460 11.86 -20.90 -4.02
CA GLU A 460 10.99 -20.13 -3.12
C GLU A 460 11.02 -20.78 -1.73
N LEU A 461 11.96 -20.38 -0.89
CA LEU A 461 12.19 -20.94 0.44
C LEU A 461 12.04 -19.89 1.55
N ARG A 462 11.11 -18.94 1.39
CA ARG A 462 10.78 -17.92 2.39
C ARG A 462 10.43 -18.54 3.76
N PHE A 463 10.98 -17.97 4.82
CA PHE A 463 10.74 -18.33 6.23
C PHE A 463 11.06 -19.78 6.59
N GLN A 464 11.88 -20.46 5.78
CA GLN A 464 12.20 -21.86 6.00
C GLN A 464 13.35 -22.05 6.97
N ASP A 465 13.32 -23.19 7.68
CA ASP A 465 14.47 -23.65 8.46
C ASP A 465 15.48 -24.37 7.55
N LEU A 466 16.53 -23.64 7.18
CA LEU A 466 17.64 -24.14 6.35
C LEU A 466 18.87 -24.48 7.19
N SER A 467 18.70 -24.61 8.51
CA SER A 467 19.82 -24.77 9.43
C SER A 467 20.62 -26.06 9.19
N GLY A 468 21.94 -25.94 9.29
CA GLY A 468 22.90 -27.03 9.10
C GLY A 468 22.95 -27.62 7.68
N LEU A 469 22.22 -27.05 6.71
CA LEU A 469 22.26 -27.49 5.32
C LEU A 469 23.56 -27.03 4.63
N ASN A 470 23.98 -27.77 3.61
CA ASN A 470 25.17 -27.43 2.83
C ASN A 470 24.79 -26.98 1.42
N PHE A 471 24.86 -25.68 1.16
CA PHE A 471 24.63 -25.07 -0.14
C PHE A 471 25.92 -24.76 -0.91
N GLU A 472 27.10 -25.18 -0.43
CA GLU A 472 28.37 -24.91 -1.11
C GLU A 472 28.30 -25.25 -2.61
N TYR A 473 28.66 -24.29 -3.47
CA TYR A 473 28.64 -24.40 -4.94
C TYR A 473 27.26 -24.56 -5.60
N VAL A 474 26.20 -24.23 -4.86
CA VAL A 474 24.84 -24.19 -5.41
C VAL A 474 24.57 -22.83 -6.04
N ASN A 475 23.92 -22.83 -7.19
CA ASN A 475 23.35 -21.64 -7.82
C ASN A 475 21.96 -21.40 -7.24
N LEU A 476 21.83 -20.34 -6.46
CA LEU A 476 20.60 -19.85 -5.86
C LEU A 476 20.24 -18.46 -6.42
N SER A 477 20.70 -18.15 -7.63
CA SER A 477 20.42 -16.88 -8.27
C SER A 477 18.92 -16.69 -8.50
N ASN A 478 18.49 -15.43 -8.45
CA ASN A 478 17.11 -14.97 -8.60
C ASN A 478 16.14 -15.58 -7.59
N SER A 479 16.58 -16.34 -6.59
CA SER A 479 15.75 -17.10 -5.63
C SER A 479 15.33 -16.28 -4.42
N ASP A 480 14.30 -16.71 -3.70
CA ASP A 480 13.78 -16.02 -2.53
C ASP A 480 13.99 -16.83 -1.24
N PHE A 481 14.65 -16.20 -0.28
CA PHE A 481 14.96 -16.72 1.03
C PHE A 481 14.56 -15.75 2.14
N THR A 482 13.66 -14.79 1.89
CA THR A 482 13.23 -13.82 2.90
C THR A 482 12.93 -14.49 4.24
N GLY A 483 13.54 -13.98 5.31
CA GLY A 483 13.32 -14.45 6.68
C GLY A 483 13.74 -15.90 6.97
N SER A 484 14.45 -16.57 6.06
CA SER A 484 14.88 -17.96 6.26
C SER A 484 15.96 -18.09 7.33
N ASN A 485 15.93 -19.19 8.08
CA ASN A 485 16.95 -19.50 9.06
C ASN A 485 18.15 -20.20 8.41
N PHE A 486 19.28 -19.49 8.33
CA PHE A 486 20.56 -20.02 7.85
C PHE A 486 21.52 -20.48 8.98
N ASP A 487 21.04 -20.70 10.21
CA ASP A 487 21.88 -21.13 11.33
C ASP A 487 22.72 -22.37 11.00
N ASP A 488 24.03 -22.30 11.22
CA ASP A 488 25.00 -23.34 10.87
C ASP A 488 25.00 -23.82 9.40
N ALA A 489 24.24 -23.17 8.50
CA ALA A 489 24.24 -23.50 7.09
C ALA A 489 25.57 -23.10 6.44
N LYS A 490 26.04 -23.92 5.49
CA LYS A 490 27.24 -23.62 4.71
C LYS A 490 26.85 -22.94 3.41
N ILE A 491 27.23 -21.67 3.28
CA ILE A 491 26.87 -20.80 2.16
C ILE A 491 28.09 -20.15 1.48
N SER A 492 29.28 -20.76 1.65
CA SER A 492 30.48 -20.34 0.91
C SER A 492 30.39 -20.83 -0.55
N ASN A 493 30.93 -20.05 -1.48
CA ASN A 493 30.90 -20.33 -2.92
C ASN A 493 29.49 -20.49 -3.52
N VAL A 494 28.49 -19.86 -2.90
CA VAL A 494 27.10 -19.84 -3.40
C VAL A 494 26.90 -18.68 -4.37
N ASP A 495 26.14 -18.89 -5.43
CA ASP A 495 25.70 -17.81 -6.30
C ASP A 495 24.32 -17.31 -5.84
N PHE A 496 24.27 -16.13 -5.21
CA PHE A 496 23.06 -15.42 -4.81
C PHE A 496 22.77 -14.23 -5.74
N THR A 497 23.23 -14.26 -6.99
CA THR A 497 22.97 -13.16 -7.94
C THR A 497 21.47 -12.88 -8.03
N ASN A 498 21.04 -11.63 -7.78
CA ASN A 498 19.63 -11.22 -7.73
C ASN A 498 18.74 -11.99 -6.75
N ALA A 499 19.30 -12.70 -5.76
CA ALA A 499 18.50 -13.42 -4.78
C ALA A 499 17.96 -12.46 -3.70
N ASN A 500 16.77 -12.74 -3.18
CA ASN A 500 16.20 -12.06 -2.04
C ASN A 500 16.62 -12.75 -0.74
N LEU A 501 17.48 -12.10 0.03
CA LEU A 501 17.98 -12.55 1.33
C LEU A 501 17.49 -11.64 2.47
N SER A 502 16.50 -10.79 2.19
CA SER A 502 16.02 -9.80 3.16
C SER A 502 15.55 -10.45 4.47
N ARG A 503 15.78 -9.75 5.58
CA ARG A 503 15.42 -10.18 6.95
C ARG A 503 16.04 -11.52 7.38
N THR A 504 17.13 -11.98 6.75
CA THR A 504 17.86 -13.18 7.18
C THR A 504 18.94 -12.85 8.22
N ASP A 505 19.35 -13.86 9.01
CA ASP A 505 20.53 -13.75 9.87
C ASP A 505 21.75 -14.44 9.22
N LEU A 506 22.66 -13.62 8.67
CA LEU A 506 23.92 -14.08 8.10
C LEU A 506 25.11 -13.80 9.05
N SER A 507 24.86 -13.50 10.32
CA SER A 507 25.91 -13.10 11.24
C SER A 507 26.97 -14.19 11.42
N GLY A 508 28.24 -13.76 11.37
CA GLY A 508 29.42 -14.61 11.46
C GLY A 508 29.57 -15.66 10.34
N LYS A 509 28.75 -15.62 9.28
CA LYS A 509 28.83 -16.61 8.18
C LYS A 509 30.05 -16.38 7.31
N ASP A 510 30.63 -17.50 6.86
CA ASP A 510 31.69 -17.49 5.85
C ASP A 510 31.08 -17.34 4.45
N LEU A 511 31.23 -16.14 3.88
CA LEU A 511 30.80 -15.84 2.51
C LEU A 511 31.95 -15.95 1.50
N THR A 512 33.03 -16.68 1.80
CA THR A 512 34.15 -16.85 0.86
C THR A 512 33.67 -17.40 -0.47
N GLY A 513 33.97 -16.70 -1.58
CA GLY A 513 33.57 -17.08 -2.93
C GLY A 513 32.08 -16.88 -3.26
N THR A 514 31.26 -16.41 -2.31
CA THR A 514 29.84 -16.14 -2.52
C THR A 514 29.64 -14.90 -3.39
N ILE A 515 28.73 -14.98 -4.37
CA ILE A 515 28.35 -13.90 -5.28
C ILE A 515 27.05 -13.27 -4.77
N LEU A 516 27.03 -11.95 -4.57
CA LEU A 516 25.89 -11.19 -4.02
C LEU A 516 25.41 -10.07 -4.97
N LYS A 517 25.89 -10.08 -6.21
CA LYS A 517 25.54 -9.06 -7.22
C LYS A 517 24.03 -8.99 -7.41
N GLY A 518 23.44 -7.81 -7.26
CA GLY A 518 21.99 -7.61 -7.40
C GLY A 518 21.13 -8.20 -6.28
N ALA A 519 21.72 -8.84 -5.27
CA ALA A 519 20.96 -9.45 -4.19
C ALA A 519 20.24 -8.39 -3.34
N ASP A 520 19.08 -8.74 -2.79
CA ASP A 520 18.42 -7.93 -1.76
C ASP A 520 18.84 -8.39 -0.37
N LEU A 521 19.56 -7.55 0.34
CA LEU A 521 20.05 -7.75 1.72
C LEU A 521 19.34 -6.81 2.72
N THR A 522 18.19 -6.24 2.36
CA THR A 522 17.42 -5.34 3.24
C THR A 522 17.15 -5.98 4.60
N GLY A 523 17.55 -5.31 5.68
CA GLY A 523 17.38 -5.79 7.05
C GLY A 523 18.14 -7.09 7.40
N THR A 524 19.10 -7.51 6.58
CA THR A 524 19.93 -8.71 6.84
C THR A 524 20.95 -8.44 7.94
N ASN A 525 21.09 -9.33 8.91
CA ASN A 525 22.14 -9.22 9.92
C ASN A 525 23.49 -9.65 9.33
N LEU A 526 24.35 -8.67 9.01
CA LEU A 526 25.70 -8.89 8.47
C LEU A 526 26.80 -8.79 9.56
N THR A 527 26.46 -8.87 10.85
CA THR A 527 27.44 -8.75 11.95
C THR A 527 28.54 -9.79 11.84
N GLY A 528 29.81 -9.37 11.85
CA GLY A 528 30.96 -10.28 11.76
C GLY A 528 31.20 -10.93 10.39
N VAL A 529 30.43 -10.57 9.36
CA VAL A 529 30.67 -11.00 7.97
C VAL A 529 31.76 -10.15 7.33
N ASP A 530 32.71 -10.81 6.65
CA ASP A 530 33.74 -10.16 5.83
C ASP A 530 33.17 -9.80 4.45
N LEU A 531 33.09 -8.50 4.16
CA LEU A 531 32.63 -7.97 2.87
C LEU A 531 33.79 -7.47 1.99
N SER A 532 35.04 -7.59 2.44
CA SER A 532 36.21 -7.12 1.71
C SER A 532 36.36 -7.84 0.37
N GLY A 533 36.67 -7.07 -0.68
CA GLY A 533 36.84 -7.58 -2.04
C GLY A 533 35.58 -8.11 -2.74
N LYS A 534 34.39 -8.00 -2.13
CA LYS A 534 33.15 -8.52 -2.73
C LYS A 534 32.60 -7.63 -3.83
N ASP A 535 31.97 -8.25 -4.82
CA ASP A 535 31.14 -7.56 -5.80
C ASP A 535 29.71 -7.45 -5.27
N LEU A 536 29.33 -6.23 -4.86
CA LEU A 536 27.99 -5.84 -4.40
C LEU A 536 27.34 -4.88 -5.42
N THR A 537 27.71 -5.02 -6.71
CA THR A 537 27.09 -4.24 -7.79
C THR A 537 25.59 -4.48 -7.81
N ASP A 538 24.80 -3.40 -7.91
CA ASP A 538 23.33 -3.40 -7.95
C ASP A 538 22.63 -4.06 -6.73
N THR A 539 23.35 -4.35 -5.64
CA THR A 539 22.80 -4.96 -4.41
C THR A 539 21.96 -3.96 -3.61
N THR A 540 20.84 -4.40 -3.03
CA THR A 540 20.04 -3.59 -2.08
C THR A 540 20.53 -3.84 -0.66
N LEU A 541 21.03 -2.80 0.01
CA LEU A 541 21.56 -2.79 1.39
C LEU A 541 20.79 -1.78 2.26
N THR A 542 19.53 -1.55 1.92
CA THR A 542 18.69 -0.56 2.58
C THR A 542 18.56 -0.85 4.08
N GLY A 543 18.86 0.15 4.92
CA GLY A 543 18.83 0.02 6.38
C GLY A 543 19.92 -0.84 6.99
N ALA A 544 20.91 -1.29 6.21
CA ALA A 544 21.97 -2.17 6.72
C ALA A 544 22.90 -1.45 7.70
N ASP A 545 23.30 -2.13 8.77
CA ASP A 545 24.40 -1.67 9.63
C ASP A 545 25.75 -2.14 9.07
N LEU A 546 26.46 -1.20 8.48
CA LEU A 546 27.80 -1.38 7.91
C LEU A 546 28.86 -0.60 8.69
N SER A 547 28.52 -0.10 9.88
CA SER A 547 29.43 0.69 10.71
C SER A 547 30.72 -0.08 11.03
N ASP A 548 31.85 0.64 10.96
CA ASP A 548 33.20 0.13 11.24
C ASP A 548 33.63 -1.12 10.42
N LYS A 549 32.92 -1.49 9.34
CA LYS A 549 33.29 -2.63 8.49
C LYS A 549 34.45 -2.32 7.55
N ASP A 550 35.26 -3.34 7.25
CA ASP A 550 36.26 -3.27 6.18
C ASP A 550 35.60 -3.52 4.82
N LEU A 551 35.49 -2.48 4.00
CA LEU A 551 35.01 -2.54 2.61
C LEU A 551 36.16 -2.42 1.59
N THR A 552 37.40 -2.71 1.99
CA THR A 552 38.55 -2.63 1.10
C THR A 552 38.34 -3.54 -0.12
N GLY A 553 38.35 -2.93 -1.32
CA GLY A 553 38.19 -3.64 -2.58
C GLY A 553 36.76 -4.08 -2.90
N THR A 554 35.77 -3.72 -2.08
CA THR A 554 34.36 -3.98 -2.36
C THR A 554 33.87 -3.10 -3.52
N ILE A 555 33.10 -3.68 -4.45
CA ILE A 555 32.48 -2.96 -5.56
C ILE A 555 31.03 -2.65 -5.17
N LEU A 556 30.68 -1.37 -5.07
CA LEU A 556 29.34 -0.91 -4.71
C LEU A 556 28.60 -0.26 -5.87
N LYS A 557 29.07 -0.40 -7.11
CA LYS A 557 28.45 0.29 -8.25
C LYS A 557 26.95 -0.01 -8.33
N GLY A 558 26.10 1.02 -8.38
CA GLY A 558 24.64 0.84 -8.47
C GLY A 558 23.95 0.31 -7.20
N ALA A 559 24.69 0.04 -6.11
CA ALA A 559 24.11 -0.45 -4.88
C ALA A 559 23.18 0.59 -4.23
N ASP A 560 22.08 0.11 -3.66
CA ASP A 560 21.19 0.93 -2.83
C ASP A 560 21.60 0.84 -1.37
N LEU A 561 22.12 1.95 -0.83
CA LEU A 561 22.56 2.08 0.56
C LEU A 561 21.65 3.01 1.34
N SER A 562 20.41 3.20 0.89
CA SER A 562 19.49 4.12 1.54
C SER A 562 19.24 3.72 3.00
N TYR A 563 19.15 4.68 3.92
CA TYR A 563 18.95 4.44 5.36
C TYR A 563 20.06 3.60 6.05
N SER A 564 21.18 3.30 5.38
CA SER A 564 22.25 2.48 5.96
C SER A 564 23.13 3.27 6.92
N ASN A 565 23.72 2.55 7.89
CA ASN A 565 24.72 3.11 8.80
C ASN A 565 26.12 2.82 8.25
N LEU A 566 26.78 3.87 7.74
CA LEU A 566 28.18 3.85 7.27
C LEU A 566 29.11 4.60 8.23
N SER A 567 28.75 4.72 9.52
CA SER A 567 29.59 5.44 10.47
C SER A 567 30.96 4.80 10.65
N GLY A 568 32.00 5.65 10.74
CA GLY A 568 33.40 5.24 10.97
C GLY A 568 34.09 4.54 9.79
N ILE A 569 33.40 4.34 8.66
CA ILE A 569 33.89 3.53 7.56
C ILE A 569 34.94 4.26 6.70
N ASP A 570 35.85 3.51 6.07
CA ASP A 570 36.79 4.05 5.07
C ASP A 570 36.33 3.72 3.63
N LEU A 571 35.88 4.75 2.91
CA LEU A 571 35.45 4.69 1.50
C LEU A 571 36.42 5.44 0.57
N SER A 572 37.64 5.78 1.02
CA SER A 572 38.60 6.60 0.26
C SER A 572 38.97 6.03 -1.12
N HIS A 573 38.79 4.73 -1.31
CA HIS A 573 39.10 4.01 -2.55
C HIS A 573 37.88 3.30 -3.16
N THR A 574 36.67 3.66 -2.73
CA THR A 574 35.45 3.01 -3.16
C THR A 574 34.82 3.74 -4.35
N ASP A 575 34.46 2.98 -5.38
CA ASP A 575 33.67 3.49 -6.49
C ASP A 575 32.20 3.56 -6.08
N LEU A 576 31.69 4.79 -5.92
CA LEU A 576 30.29 5.07 -5.59
C LEU A 576 29.48 5.46 -6.85
N THR A 577 29.95 5.11 -8.05
CA THR A 577 29.18 5.34 -9.28
C THR A 577 27.81 4.68 -9.18
N GLU A 578 26.76 5.42 -9.56
CA GLU A 578 25.37 4.94 -9.56
C GLU A 578 24.80 4.52 -8.19
N THR A 579 25.55 4.61 -7.09
CA THR A 579 25.01 4.28 -5.75
C THR A 579 23.90 5.23 -5.32
N ILE A 580 22.90 4.68 -4.65
CA ILE A 580 21.82 5.43 -4.00
C ILE A 580 22.20 5.62 -2.53
N LEU A 581 22.18 6.87 -2.06
CA LEU A 581 22.70 7.29 -0.75
C LEU A 581 21.71 8.22 -0.02
N LEU A 582 20.43 7.89 -0.14
CA LEU A 582 19.33 8.62 0.50
C LEU A 582 19.28 8.27 2.00
N ASP A 583 19.11 9.24 2.90
CA ASP A 583 18.98 9.00 4.35
C ASP A 583 20.17 8.23 4.99
N VAL A 584 21.34 8.24 4.37
CA VAL A 584 22.51 7.46 4.83
C VAL A 584 23.27 8.16 5.97
N ASP A 585 23.81 7.40 6.93
CA ASP A 585 24.66 7.92 8.00
C ASP A 585 26.15 7.75 7.69
N PHE A 586 26.83 8.83 7.33
CA PHE A 586 28.29 8.91 7.10
C PHE A 586 29.07 9.40 8.33
N THR A 587 28.52 9.36 9.54
CA THR A 587 29.17 9.95 10.72
C THR A 587 30.61 9.45 10.89
N ASN A 588 31.57 10.37 10.87
CA ASN A 588 33.02 10.13 10.92
C ASN A 588 33.60 9.22 9.81
N ALA A 589 32.87 9.01 8.71
CA ALA A 589 33.37 8.26 7.57
C ALA A 589 34.47 9.00 6.81
N ILE A 590 35.36 8.25 6.16
CA ILE A 590 36.31 8.77 5.16
C ILE A 590 35.69 8.59 3.78
N VAL A 591 35.14 9.65 3.21
CA VAL A 591 34.47 9.60 1.90
C VAL A 591 35.46 9.79 0.74
N PRO A 592 35.19 9.24 -0.47
CA PRO A 592 36.07 9.37 -1.62
C PRO A 592 36.21 10.83 -2.10
N ASP A 593 37.28 11.14 -2.85
CA ASP A 593 37.49 12.47 -3.46
C ASP A 593 36.62 12.71 -4.69
N VAL A 594 36.11 11.63 -5.28
CA VAL A 594 35.30 11.60 -6.50
C VAL A 594 34.00 10.83 -6.23
N TYR A 595 33.07 10.89 -7.19
CA TYR A 595 31.76 10.21 -7.14
C TYR A 595 30.73 10.79 -6.18
N LEU A 596 30.94 11.95 -5.56
CA LEU A 596 29.94 12.58 -4.67
C LEU A 596 29.04 13.59 -5.40
N SER A 597 29.39 14.01 -6.62
CA SER A 597 28.62 14.99 -7.38
C SER A 597 27.36 14.39 -8.03
N GLY A 598 26.31 15.22 -8.12
CA GLY A 598 25.03 14.88 -8.73
C GLY A 598 24.16 13.90 -7.93
N LYS A 599 24.56 13.55 -6.70
CA LYS A 599 23.88 12.54 -5.89
C LYS A 599 22.73 13.11 -5.08
N ASN A 600 21.75 12.26 -4.81
CA ASN A 600 20.70 12.56 -3.85
C ASN A 600 21.16 12.14 -2.44
N PHE A 601 21.38 13.12 -1.58
CA PHE A 601 21.78 13.00 -0.18
C PHE A 601 20.72 13.64 0.74
N ASN A 602 19.45 13.65 0.32
CA ASN A 602 18.38 14.11 1.20
C ASN A 602 18.46 13.35 2.53
N ASN A 603 18.35 14.08 3.63
CA ASN A 603 18.45 13.58 5.01
C ASN A 603 19.75 12.84 5.39
N ALA A 604 20.78 12.83 4.54
CA ALA A 604 22.03 12.15 4.87
C ALA A 604 22.80 12.88 6.00
N ILE A 605 23.50 12.12 6.84
CA ILE A 605 24.26 12.62 7.98
C ILE A 605 25.76 12.60 7.65
N PHE A 606 26.37 13.77 7.48
CA PHE A 606 27.80 13.95 7.20
C PHE A 606 28.60 14.37 8.44
N ASN A 607 28.11 14.04 9.63
CA ASN A 607 28.66 14.58 10.87
C ASN A 607 30.12 14.17 11.09
N GLY A 608 30.99 15.15 11.33
CA GLY A 608 32.43 14.94 11.50
C GLY A 608 33.21 14.56 10.25
N VAL A 609 32.58 14.49 9.07
CA VAL A 609 33.26 14.13 7.81
C VAL A 609 34.14 15.28 7.30
N ASP A 610 35.31 14.94 6.76
CA ASP A 610 36.15 15.91 6.05
C ASP A 610 35.74 16.00 4.57
N LEU A 611 34.98 17.04 4.24
CA LEU A 611 34.52 17.34 2.88
C LEU A 611 35.39 18.40 2.19
N SER A 612 36.53 18.79 2.78
CA SER A 612 37.32 19.88 2.24
C SER A 612 37.90 19.57 0.86
N GLY A 613 37.72 20.51 -0.08
CA GLY A 613 38.16 20.36 -1.47
C GLY A 613 37.39 19.33 -2.30
N LYS A 614 36.36 18.66 -1.74
CA LYS A 614 35.59 17.62 -2.45
C LYS A 614 34.52 18.21 -3.38
N ASP A 615 34.13 17.43 -4.37
CA ASP A 615 33.10 17.81 -5.35
C ASP A 615 31.72 17.19 -5.02
N LEU A 616 30.82 18.03 -4.52
CA LEU A 616 29.41 17.74 -4.27
C LEU A 616 28.49 18.60 -5.17
N SER A 617 29.00 19.05 -6.32
CA SER A 617 28.22 19.86 -7.24
C SER A 617 26.99 19.12 -7.75
N SER A 618 25.89 19.85 -7.96
CA SER A 618 24.59 19.33 -8.41
C SER A 618 23.94 18.28 -7.50
N SER A 619 24.46 18.06 -6.29
CA SER A 619 23.88 17.13 -5.32
C SER A 619 22.69 17.73 -4.57
N LYS A 620 21.84 16.90 -3.99
CA LYS A 620 20.61 17.30 -3.29
C LYS A 620 20.67 16.98 -1.80
N PHE A 621 20.27 17.94 -0.99
CA PHE A 621 20.17 17.87 0.46
C PHE A 621 18.90 18.64 0.88
N GLN A 622 18.01 17.97 1.61
CA GLN A 622 16.73 18.53 2.05
C GLN A 622 16.42 18.11 3.49
N LYS A 623 15.60 18.94 4.16
CA LYS A 623 14.95 18.79 5.48
C LYS A 623 15.88 18.43 6.65
N GLU A 624 16.46 17.23 6.65
CA GLU A 624 17.15 16.64 7.80
C GLU A 624 18.65 16.37 7.53
N ALA A 625 19.16 16.77 6.37
CA ALA A 625 20.58 16.60 6.08
C ALA A 625 21.44 17.36 7.11
N SER A 626 22.42 16.65 7.70
CA SER A 626 23.23 17.17 8.82
C SER A 626 24.71 17.23 8.45
N PHE A 627 25.37 18.33 8.81
CA PHE A 627 26.79 18.58 8.57
C PHE A 627 27.51 18.98 9.87
N ASP A 628 27.02 18.53 11.02
CA ASP A 628 27.55 18.92 12.32
C ASP A 628 29.03 18.53 12.42
N ASN A 629 29.88 19.52 12.71
CA ASN A 629 31.33 19.38 12.77
C ASN A 629 31.99 18.86 11.46
N ALA A 630 31.29 18.88 10.33
CA ALA A 630 31.85 18.54 9.02
C ALA A 630 32.76 19.68 8.51
N ASN A 631 33.87 19.34 7.85
CA ASN A 631 34.77 20.32 7.25
C ASN A 631 34.35 20.63 5.81
N LEU A 632 33.84 21.83 5.55
CA LEU A 632 33.35 22.24 4.23
C LEU A 632 34.24 23.29 3.54
N GLU A 633 35.48 23.51 4.01
CA GLU A 633 36.40 24.47 3.40
C GLU A 633 36.79 24.05 1.96
N ASN A 634 36.73 24.98 1.00
CA ASN A 634 37.02 24.75 -0.43
C ASN A 634 36.14 23.68 -1.11
N VAL A 635 35.00 23.30 -0.54
CA VAL A 635 34.09 22.33 -1.13
C VAL A 635 33.43 22.89 -2.40
N ASN A 636 33.25 22.08 -3.43
CA ASN A 636 32.43 22.46 -4.58
C ASN A 636 30.99 22.00 -4.36
N LEU A 637 30.08 22.95 -4.18
CA LEU A 637 28.64 22.78 -4.02
C LEU A 637 27.88 23.49 -5.16
N SER A 638 28.55 23.79 -6.29
CA SER A 638 27.93 24.48 -7.41
C SER A 638 26.69 23.71 -7.91
N LYS A 639 25.59 24.42 -8.14
CA LYS A 639 24.27 23.87 -8.54
C LYS A 639 23.63 22.88 -7.57
N ALA A 640 24.17 22.73 -6.35
CA ALA A 640 23.56 21.86 -5.35
C ALA A 640 22.20 22.41 -4.87
N GLU A 641 21.26 21.52 -4.56
CA GLU A 641 20.03 21.84 -3.85
C GLU A 641 20.28 21.62 -2.35
N LEU A 642 20.35 22.70 -1.58
CA LEU A 642 20.62 22.71 -0.14
C LEU A 642 19.42 23.37 0.55
N ILE A 643 18.28 22.69 0.60
CA ILE A 643 17.00 23.26 1.04
C ILE A 643 16.78 22.93 2.51
N GLU A 644 16.49 23.94 3.34
CA GLU A 644 16.26 23.78 4.80
C GLU A 644 17.46 23.18 5.55
N VAL A 645 18.69 23.35 5.04
CA VAL A 645 19.91 22.83 5.66
C VAL A 645 20.44 23.81 6.72
N ASP A 646 20.83 23.31 7.89
CA ASP A 646 21.49 24.10 8.93
C ASP A 646 23.02 23.97 8.86
N PHE A 647 23.69 25.08 8.55
CA PHE A 647 25.16 25.16 8.48
C PHE A 647 25.80 25.72 9.76
N THR A 648 25.04 26.05 10.80
CA THR A 648 25.55 26.79 11.97
C THR A 648 26.50 25.99 12.87
N ASN A 649 26.51 24.66 12.71
CA ASN A 649 27.31 23.71 13.47
C ASN A 649 28.47 23.08 12.68
N ILE A 650 28.71 23.52 11.44
CA ILE A 650 29.84 23.01 10.64
C ILE A 650 31.19 23.35 11.29
N LYS A 651 32.23 22.59 10.96
CA LYS A 651 33.56 22.78 11.52
C LYS A 651 34.05 24.20 11.26
N ASN A 652 34.66 24.81 12.28
CA ASN A 652 35.13 26.19 12.28
C ASN A 652 34.05 27.26 11.99
N LYS A 653 32.77 26.88 11.83
CA LYS A 653 31.71 27.74 11.29
C LYS A 653 32.14 28.42 9.99
N SER A 654 32.81 27.72 9.09
CA SER A 654 33.38 28.32 7.87
C SER A 654 33.06 27.51 6.62
N LEU A 655 32.70 28.23 5.56
CA LEU A 655 32.62 27.74 4.18
C LEU A 655 33.74 28.34 3.32
N ALA A 656 34.84 28.81 3.93
CA ALA A 656 35.87 29.57 3.23
C ALA A 656 36.35 28.87 1.94
N GLY A 657 36.34 29.60 0.83
CA GLY A 657 36.76 29.11 -0.49
C GLY A 657 35.78 28.15 -1.18
N ALA A 658 34.62 27.85 -0.59
CA ALA A 658 33.62 26.99 -1.23
C ALA A 658 33.03 27.61 -2.50
N ASP A 659 32.60 26.77 -3.44
CA ASP A 659 31.87 27.18 -4.63
C ASP A 659 30.38 26.86 -4.48
N LEU A 660 29.52 27.88 -4.40
CA LEU A 660 28.05 27.77 -4.36
C LEU A 660 27.39 28.29 -5.64
N SER A 661 28.14 28.39 -6.74
CA SER A 661 27.62 28.94 -7.99
C SER A 661 26.40 28.18 -8.50
N GLY A 662 25.27 28.85 -8.63
CA GLY A 662 23.99 28.27 -9.06
C GLY A 662 23.33 27.36 -8.02
N ALA A 663 23.88 27.25 -6.81
CA ALA A 663 23.29 26.45 -5.73
C ALA A 663 22.01 27.11 -5.20
N SER A 664 21.13 26.30 -4.62
CA SER A 664 19.88 26.75 -4.01
C SER A 664 19.91 26.51 -2.51
N LEU A 665 20.03 27.58 -1.72
CA LEU A 665 20.04 27.57 -0.26
C LEU A 665 18.71 28.01 0.35
N ARG A 666 17.59 27.66 -0.30
CA ARG A 666 16.28 28.14 0.16
C ARG A 666 16.00 27.65 1.57
N TYR A 667 15.50 28.56 2.42
CA TYR A 667 15.15 28.27 3.82
C TYR A 667 16.31 27.79 4.70
N SER A 668 17.55 27.79 4.20
CA SER A 668 18.71 27.27 4.92
C SER A 668 19.25 28.29 5.93
N ASN A 669 19.88 27.78 7.00
CA ASN A 669 20.43 28.60 8.08
C ASN A 669 21.95 28.74 7.94
N LEU A 670 22.43 29.94 7.63
CA LEU A 670 23.84 30.29 7.54
C LEU A 670 24.22 31.36 8.56
N SER A 671 23.47 31.49 9.66
CA SER A 671 23.70 32.56 10.64
C SER A 671 25.10 32.45 11.28
N GLY A 672 25.89 33.51 11.15
CA GLY A 672 27.26 33.59 11.68
C GLY A 672 28.29 32.64 11.04
N VAL A 673 27.98 32.02 9.90
CA VAL A 673 28.94 31.19 9.13
C VAL A 673 29.89 32.09 8.33
N ASP A 674 31.19 31.85 8.37
CA ASP A 674 32.16 32.60 7.55
C ASP A 674 32.03 32.23 6.06
N LEU A 675 31.60 33.20 5.25
CA LEU A 675 31.46 33.10 3.79
C LEU A 675 32.62 33.77 3.03
N SER A 676 33.76 34.03 3.69
CA SER A 676 34.89 34.70 3.05
C SER A 676 35.48 33.88 1.89
N GLY A 677 35.59 34.52 0.72
CA GLY A 677 36.12 33.88 -0.49
C GLY A 677 35.19 32.83 -1.10
N VAL A 678 33.93 32.72 -0.66
CA VAL A 678 32.92 31.85 -1.26
C VAL A 678 32.49 32.41 -2.62
N ILE A 679 32.36 31.54 -3.61
CA ILE A 679 31.84 31.89 -4.94
C ILE A 679 30.31 31.76 -4.92
N LEU A 680 29.60 32.86 -5.22
CA LEU A 680 28.14 32.99 -5.04
C LEU A 680 27.38 33.29 -6.35
N ASP A 681 27.97 32.97 -7.50
CA ASP A 681 27.41 33.33 -8.80
C ASP A 681 26.05 32.65 -9.03
N ALA A 682 24.97 33.43 -9.16
CA ALA A 682 23.61 32.93 -9.38
C ALA A 682 23.07 31.98 -8.27
N THR A 683 23.58 32.09 -7.05
CA THR A 683 23.08 31.33 -5.89
C THR A 683 21.72 31.86 -5.42
N ASP A 684 20.77 30.96 -5.16
CA ASP A 684 19.43 31.29 -4.65
C ASP A 684 19.39 31.25 -3.12
N PHE A 685 19.18 32.40 -2.50
CA PHE A 685 19.06 32.56 -1.04
C PHE A 685 17.61 32.81 -0.57
N TRP A 686 16.60 32.42 -1.35
CA TRP A 686 15.21 32.68 -0.99
C TRP A 686 14.87 32.18 0.43
N LYS A 687 14.58 33.12 1.32
CA LYS A 687 14.29 32.89 2.76
C LYS A 687 15.41 32.20 3.56
N ALA A 688 16.65 32.22 3.08
CA ALA A 688 17.80 31.80 3.88
C ALA A 688 18.07 32.77 5.05
N ASP A 689 18.53 32.27 6.19
CA ASP A 689 19.03 33.10 7.29
C ASP A 689 20.51 33.44 7.09
N LEU A 690 20.77 34.71 6.77
CA LEU A 690 22.11 35.30 6.58
C LEU A 690 22.48 36.29 7.70
N SER A 691 21.87 36.15 8.88
CA SER A 691 22.17 37.02 10.01
C SER A 691 23.63 36.87 10.48
N GLY A 692 24.27 37.98 10.82
CA GLY A 692 25.67 37.98 11.26
C GLY A 692 26.72 37.93 10.15
N GLN A 693 26.33 37.95 8.87
CA GLN A 693 27.25 38.02 7.72
C GLN A 693 27.89 39.41 7.55
N ASP A 694 29.10 39.46 6.97
CA ASP A 694 29.75 40.74 6.63
C ASP A 694 28.89 41.50 5.60
N SER A 695 28.65 42.77 5.90
CA SER A 695 27.98 43.75 5.04
C SER A 695 28.48 43.80 3.59
N THR A 696 29.75 43.49 3.33
CA THR A 696 30.33 43.44 1.99
C THR A 696 29.78 42.27 1.16
N ILE A 697 29.66 41.10 1.78
CA ILE A 697 29.08 39.87 1.19
C ILE A 697 27.58 40.06 0.95
N ILE A 698 26.89 40.66 1.94
CA ILE A 698 25.45 40.99 1.82
C ILE A 698 25.20 41.95 0.65
N TYR A 699 26.13 42.87 0.34
CA TYR A 699 25.98 43.80 -0.79
C TYR A 699 26.04 43.06 -2.12
N ASP A 700 26.99 42.13 -2.31
CA ASP A 700 27.10 41.33 -3.53
C ASP A 700 25.84 40.47 -3.76
N ILE A 701 25.30 39.84 -2.70
CA ILE A 701 24.04 39.07 -2.75
C ILE A 701 22.85 39.96 -3.13
N ASN A 702 22.71 41.12 -2.48
CA ASN A 702 21.59 42.03 -2.74
C ASN A 702 21.65 42.67 -4.14
N THR A 703 22.85 42.86 -4.69
CA THR A 703 23.03 43.41 -6.05
C THR A 703 22.54 42.42 -7.11
N LEU A 704 22.69 41.10 -6.87
CA LEU A 704 22.12 40.02 -7.68
C LEU A 704 20.58 40.02 -7.65
N PHE A 705 19.97 40.12 -6.47
CA PHE A 705 18.50 40.24 -6.34
C PHE A 705 17.94 41.49 -7.02
N TYR A 706 18.68 42.61 -6.99
CA TYR A 706 18.28 43.85 -7.64
C TYR A 706 18.24 43.74 -9.18
N HIS A 707 19.07 42.88 -9.78
CA HIS A 707 19.04 42.63 -11.23
C HIS A 707 17.88 41.71 -11.63
N LEU A 708 17.51 40.71 -10.83
CA LEU A 708 16.36 39.84 -11.10
C LEU A 708 15.01 40.59 -10.99
N LYS A 709 14.87 41.45 -9.98
CA LYS A 709 13.66 42.28 -9.79
C LYS A 709 13.43 43.25 -10.95
N ASN A 710 14.52 43.78 -11.52
CA ASN A 710 14.48 44.66 -12.70
C ASN A 710 14.21 43.92 -14.02
N LEU A 711 14.44 42.61 -14.09
CA LEU A 711 14.06 41.78 -15.24
C LEU A 711 12.56 41.40 -15.19
N ILE A 712 12.04 41.08 -14.00
CA ILE A 712 10.63 40.73 -13.79
C ILE A 712 9.72 41.97 -13.96
N GLN A 713 10.15 43.16 -13.53
CA GLN A 713 9.43 44.43 -13.80
C GLN A 713 9.46 44.87 -15.27
N LYS A 714 10.22 44.19 -16.15
CA LYS A 714 10.22 44.44 -17.60
C LYS A 714 9.42 43.40 -18.39
N LEU A 715 8.92 42.35 -17.75
CA LEU A 715 8.14 41.28 -18.38
C LEU A 715 6.73 41.11 -17.81
N PHE A 716 6.30 41.94 -16.85
CA PHE A 716 4.90 42.08 -16.41
C PHE A 716 4.52 43.55 -16.21
#